data_AF-A0A9P1G4I3-F1
#
_entry.id   AF-A0A9P1G4I3-F1
#
_cell.length_a   1.000
_cell.length_b   1.000
_cell.length_c   1.000
_cell.angle_alpha   90.00
_cell.angle_beta   90.00
_cell.angle_gamma   90.00
#
_symmetry.space_group_name_H-M   'P 1'
#
loop_
_entity.id
_entity.type
_entity.pdbx_description
1 polymer ?
#
loop_
_entity_poly.entity_id
_entity_poly.type
_entity_poly.pdbx_seq_one_letter_code
_entity_poly.pdbx_strand_id
1 'polypeptide(L)'
;MRWVLLLLASQSVTSTSDSCASDAGCAVPDADDATGLLQRTRRASEEQKLVHEPKGHPKARTASSVDFGPNVIIVPAGAASSELQAKLNQLYETQIGWDDYGQFGNHRTAVFLMPGNHQVDIQLPYYFQVLGLGAAPTETVVSPGVRGIGLEVGRQPGNLPNTNTFWRSIENVEVQQRLNFFVSQAAPLRKVKVHGDLKLSGDGDDYTSGGALANSEILGEILTGTQQQWYTRGTKMKPYPHPAGLGSYAAVGCVGPDETSFTPSYDFEGNHLPWQSVHTGATYTEPPSVFAEKPFIIFEQGEYKLRIPEVLRNHPGYDWQSGSTVGFDKVFVTNAKSTAKEMNAAIKQGLHVILTPAVYYLEEPLVIDHPNICILGLGFATLVPKKLDIFIGRGVIEVGRVDGVRLAGVFVQAGPLASPDYSKAVKALVRWGDPNHPYEGNSENPGFIYDFIARAGGPDVEPVGVDTMLEVNNGWVITDNTWLWKADHCVHSSGALCIPQRYVKHCLVVNADNVHMYGLMAEHSNDDIVVWNGEHGKTYFFQSEFKYTMGVHSQPETWDNVPHAVSYRVNAENHIALAMGIYCVVLAEQVDDDATPMANVAVEGGLSAIAVAHEDAYIWGFKDVATLNWNMNWPRDSKLRCKAWSSRSTSCLDSMVEAPR
;
A
#
# COMPACT_ATOMS: atom_id res chain seq x y z
N MET A 1 -19.46 33.37 -11.72
CA MET A 1 -19.18 34.72 -12.26
C MET A 1 -17.77 35.14 -11.84
N ARG A 2 -17.10 36.00 -12.63
CA ARG A 2 -15.72 36.55 -12.46
C ARG A 2 -15.33 36.80 -10.99
N TRP A 3 -14.05 36.66 -10.57
CA TRP A 3 -12.88 37.39 -11.08
C TRP A 3 -11.52 36.67 -10.94
N VAL A 4 -10.54 37.13 -11.72
CA VAL A 4 -9.12 36.73 -11.76
C VAL A 4 -8.25 37.98 -11.46
N LEU A 5 -6.96 37.75 -11.13
CA LEU A 5 -5.84 38.68 -10.86
C LEU A 5 -5.72 39.24 -9.43
N LEU A 6 -4.59 38.91 -8.77
CA LEU A 6 -3.42 39.81 -8.72
C LEU A 6 -2.16 39.17 -8.07
N LEU A 7 -1.00 39.71 -8.47
CA LEU A 7 0.34 39.66 -7.83
C LEU A 7 1.37 38.60 -8.26
N LEU A 8 1.95 38.83 -9.45
CA LEU A 8 3.41 38.87 -9.56
C LEU A 8 3.89 40.30 -9.23
N ALA A 9 4.75 40.45 -8.22
CA ALA A 9 5.47 41.69 -7.96
C ALA A 9 6.84 41.38 -7.33
N SER A 10 7.87 41.35 -8.18
CA SER A 10 9.27 41.24 -7.78
C SER A 10 9.70 42.41 -6.88
N GLN A 11 10.42 42.14 -5.80
CA GLN A 11 11.35 43.12 -5.23
C GLN A 11 12.79 42.68 -5.47
N SER A 12 13.47 43.45 -6.30
CA SER A 12 14.90 43.39 -6.53
C SER A 12 15.66 43.91 -5.31
N VAL A 13 16.67 43.18 -4.86
CA VAL A 13 17.80 43.76 -4.11
C VAL A 13 19.00 43.82 -5.04
N THR A 14 19.44 45.03 -5.35
CA THR A 14 20.58 45.31 -6.23
C THR A 14 21.88 45.39 -5.45
N SER A 15 22.90 44.63 -5.84
CA SER A 15 24.30 44.99 -5.59
C SER A 15 25.24 44.43 -6.67
N THR A 16 25.39 45.20 -7.74
CA THR A 16 26.65 45.43 -8.50
C THR A 16 27.60 44.25 -8.77
N SER A 17 27.60 43.81 -10.04
CA SER A 17 28.83 43.50 -10.79
C SER A 17 29.59 44.82 -11.10
N ASP A 18 30.81 44.93 -11.64
CA ASP A 18 31.81 44.03 -12.24
C ASP A 18 33.22 44.50 -11.73
N SER A 19 34.37 43.83 -11.86
CA SER A 19 35.01 43.36 -13.09
C SER A 19 36.44 42.87 -12.76
N CYS A 20 36.94 41.88 -13.51
CA CYS A 20 38.28 41.89 -14.15
C CYS A 20 38.68 40.47 -14.60
N ALA A 21 38.95 40.32 -15.89
CA ALA A 21 39.63 39.17 -16.48
C ALA A 21 40.92 39.65 -17.18
N SER A 22 42.04 38.95 -16.99
CA SER A 22 43.04 38.63 -18.04
C SER A 22 44.32 38.00 -17.48
N ASP A 23 44.58 36.78 -17.93
CA ASP A 23 45.83 36.18 -18.42
C ASP A 23 47.24 36.40 -17.81
N ALA A 24 47.98 35.29 -17.90
CA ALA A 24 49.44 35.11 -18.04
C ALA A 24 50.34 35.11 -16.78
N GLY A 25 51.00 33.96 -16.55
CA GLY A 25 52.08 33.81 -15.57
C GLY A 25 52.49 32.34 -15.34
N CYS A 26 53.46 31.84 -16.12
CA CYS A 26 53.89 30.44 -16.10
C CYS A 26 54.68 30.03 -14.83
N ALA A 27 54.49 28.78 -14.36
CA ALA A 27 55.59 27.88 -13.95
C ALA A 27 55.10 26.43 -13.71
N VAL A 28 55.70 25.47 -14.42
CA VAL A 28 55.81 24.03 -14.06
C VAL A 28 57.33 23.75 -13.97
N PRO A 29 57.80 22.88 -13.07
CA PRO A 29 58.01 21.45 -13.38
C PRO A 29 57.68 20.54 -12.17
N ASP A 30 57.67 19.20 -12.21
CA ASP A 30 57.52 18.19 -13.27
C ASP A 30 57.08 16.89 -12.56
N ALA A 31 56.62 15.89 -13.32
CA ALA A 31 56.40 14.53 -12.82
C ALA A 31 57.64 13.64 -13.10
N ASP A 32 57.87 12.60 -12.30
CA ASP A 32 57.76 11.18 -12.73
C ASP A 32 58.52 10.14 -11.88
N ASP A 33 58.00 8.91 -12.01
CA ASP A 33 58.62 7.58 -11.90
C ASP A 33 59.12 6.95 -10.56
N ALA A 34 58.28 6.02 -10.08
CA ALA A 34 58.53 4.57 -10.04
C ALA A 34 59.90 3.99 -9.62
N THR A 35 59.88 3.09 -8.62
CA THR A 35 60.18 1.63 -8.71
C THR A 35 60.33 1.03 -7.30
N GLY A 36 60.36 -0.30 -7.16
CA GLY A 36 60.29 -1.00 -5.85
C GLY A 36 61.42 -1.99 -5.53
N LEU A 37 61.12 -2.87 -4.57
CA LEU A 37 61.87 -4.01 -4.02
C LEU A 37 62.89 -3.77 -2.88
N LEU A 38 62.53 -4.35 -1.72
CA LEU A 38 63.34 -5.17 -0.79
C LEU A 38 64.67 -4.64 -0.22
N GLN A 39 64.75 -4.56 1.13
CA GLN A 39 65.72 -5.37 1.90
C GLN A 39 65.35 -5.53 3.41
N ARG A 40 66.11 -6.36 4.14
CA ARG A 40 65.75 -7.00 5.43
C ARG A 40 66.60 -6.53 6.62
N THR A 41 66.03 -6.51 7.83
CA THR A 41 66.65 -6.86 9.15
C THR A 41 65.52 -6.95 10.22
N ARG A 42 65.25 -8.07 10.94
CA ARG A 42 65.90 -8.60 12.18
C ARG A 42 66.12 -7.50 13.26
N ARG A 43 65.80 -7.61 14.57
CA ARG A 43 65.42 -8.69 15.55
C ARG A 43 64.92 -7.97 16.85
N ALA A 44 64.31 -8.55 17.91
CA ALA A 44 63.74 -9.87 18.24
C ALA A 44 62.82 -9.84 19.51
N SER A 45 61.89 -10.80 19.61
CA SER A 45 61.48 -11.61 20.80
C SER A 45 61.17 -11.00 22.19
N GLU A 46 59.98 -11.35 22.71
CA GLU A 46 59.82 -11.85 24.10
C GLU A 46 58.62 -12.81 24.20
N GLU A 47 58.69 -13.81 25.09
CA GLU A 47 57.70 -14.89 25.24
C GLU A 47 56.66 -14.58 26.34
N GLN A 48 55.40 -14.97 26.16
CA GLN A 48 54.48 -15.22 27.29
C GLN A 48 53.70 -16.52 27.15
N LYS A 49 53.46 -17.14 28.31
CA LYS A 49 53.11 -18.56 28.48
C LYS A 49 51.61 -18.82 28.27
N LEU A 50 51.28 -20.01 27.74
CA LEU A 50 49.93 -20.55 27.82
C LEU A 50 49.54 -20.80 29.29
N VAL A 51 48.33 -20.39 29.65
CA VAL A 51 47.58 -20.88 30.81
C VAL A 51 46.31 -21.54 30.27
N HIS A 52 46.00 -22.75 30.75
CA HIS A 52 44.77 -23.46 30.43
C HIS A 52 43.64 -22.96 31.33
N GLU A 53 42.56 -22.46 30.74
CA GLU A 53 41.26 -22.31 31.43
C GLU A 53 40.26 -23.38 30.96
N PRO A 54 39.33 -23.80 31.83
CA PRO A 54 38.51 -24.98 31.59
C PRO A 54 37.41 -24.75 30.55
N LYS A 55 37.00 -25.83 29.87
CA LYS A 55 35.88 -25.84 28.92
C LYS A 55 34.57 -25.44 29.62
N GLY A 56 34.16 -24.20 29.44
CA GLY A 56 32.82 -23.74 29.83
C GLY A 56 31.74 -24.44 29.01
N HIS A 57 30.71 -24.96 29.68
CA HIS A 57 29.48 -25.37 29.00
C HIS A 57 28.85 -24.16 28.25
N PRO A 58 28.17 -24.38 27.12
CA PRO A 58 27.56 -23.28 26.37
C PRO A 58 26.56 -22.53 27.27
N LYS A 59 26.81 -21.23 27.48
CA LYS A 59 25.81 -20.35 28.11
C LYS A 59 24.56 -20.37 27.24
N ALA A 60 23.41 -20.66 27.85
CA ALA A 60 22.12 -20.48 27.20
C ALA A 60 22.01 -19.03 26.69
N ARG A 61 21.60 -18.85 25.42
CA ARG A 61 21.19 -17.55 24.91
C ARG A 61 19.98 -17.10 25.71
N THR A 62 20.07 -15.96 26.39
CA THR A 62 18.89 -15.27 26.92
C THR A 62 18.15 -14.62 25.74
N ALA A 63 16.83 -14.80 25.66
CA ALA A 63 16.00 -14.47 24.49
C ALA A 63 15.90 -12.98 24.13
N SER A 64 16.56 -12.09 24.88
CA SER A 64 16.77 -10.68 24.55
C SER A 64 17.80 -10.44 23.43
N SER A 65 18.02 -11.40 22.52
CA SER A 65 19.16 -11.42 21.59
C SER A 65 18.78 -11.41 20.11
N VAL A 66 17.54 -11.05 19.76
CA VAL A 66 17.14 -10.84 18.36
C VAL A 66 17.55 -9.44 17.94
N ASP A 67 18.39 -9.34 16.92
CA ASP A 67 18.80 -8.07 16.31
C ASP A 67 17.86 -7.76 15.13
N PHE A 68 17.03 -6.73 15.28
CA PHE A 68 16.17 -6.21 14.21
C PHE A 68 16.84 -5.07 13.41
N GLY A 69 18.11 -4.78 13.67
CA GLY A 69 18.87 -3.71 13.03
C GLY A 69 18.61 -2.31 13.60
N PRO A 70 19.42 -1.31 13.20
CA PRO A 70 19.41 0.04 13.79
C PRO A 70 18.16 0.87 13.48
N ASN A 71 17.37 0.42 12.50
CA ASN A 71 16.16 1.09 12.01
C ASN A 71 14.88 0.67 12.78
N VAL A 72 15.01 -0.22 13.77
CA VAL A 72 13.94 -0.54 14.72
C VAL A 72 14.19 0.19 16.04
N ILE A 73 13.21 1.00 16.44
CA ILE A 73 13.24 1.77 17.69
C ILE A 73 12.38 1.03 18.72
N ILE A 74 13.03 0.41 19.71
CA ILE A 74 12.33 -0.25 20.80
C ILE A 74 12.01 0.77 21.89
N VAL A 75 10.73 0.93 22.20
CA VAL A 75 10.20 1.80 23.25
C VAL A 75 9.80 0.93 24.45
N PRO A 76 10.47 1.04 25.60
CA PRO A 76 10.05 0.37 26.82
C PRO A 76 8.78 1.01 27.37
N ALA A 77 7.95 0.21 28.05
CA ALA A 77 6.79 0.73 28.76
C ALA A 77 7.21 1.71 29.87
N GLY A 78 6.41 2.75 30.07
CA GLY A 78 6.67 3.88 30.96
C GLY A 78 6.48 5.22 30.25
N ALA A 79 7.04 6.28 30.82
CA ALA A 79 7.19 7.55 30.13
C ALA A 79 8.42 7.51 29.21
N ALA A 80 8.27 8.03 27.98
CA ALA A 80 9.40 8.20 27.09
C ALA A 80 10.46 9.13 27.71
N SER A 81 11.74 8.79 27.54
CA SER A 81 12.81 9.72 27.94
C SER A 81 12.84 10.94 27.02
N SER A 82 13.44 12.03 27.49
CA SER A 82 13.66 13.25 26.70
C SER A 82 14.37 12.96 25.37
N GLU A 83 15.32 12.02 25.37
CA GLU A 83 16.12 11.65 24.21
C GLU A 83 15.31 10.82 23.21
N LEU A 84 14.46 9.91 23.70
CA LEU A 84 13.55 9.14 22.85
C LEU A 84 12.51 10.05 22.19
N GLN A 85 11.88 10.94 22.96
CA GLN A 85 10.91 11.89 22.41
C GLN A 85 11.57 12.84 21.42
N ALA A 86 12.77 13.35 21.71
CA ALA A 86 13.54 14.17 20.78
C ALA A 86 13.90 13.42 19.49
N LYS A 87 14.27 12.13 19.57
CA LYS A 87 14.54 11.29 18.39
C LYS A 87 13.30 11.11 17.51
N LEU A 88 12.14 10.80 18.12
CA LEU A 88 10.87 10.65 17.39
C LEU A 88 10.46 11.98 16.73
N ASN A 89 10.58 13.09 17.45
CA ASN A 89 10.34 14.43 16.90
C ASN A 89 11.27 14.71 15.72
N GLN A 90 12.57 14.44 15.84
CA GLN A 90 13.54 14.68 14.76
C GLN A 90 13.24 13.85 13.51
N LEU A 91 12.85 12.58 13.66
CA LEU A 91 12.44 11.74 12.53
C LEU A 91 11.22 12.34 11.82
N TYR A 92 10.18 12.75 12.56
CA TYR A 92 9.01 13.39 11.95
C TYR A 92 9.37 14.67 11.19
N GLU A 93 10.04 15.63 11.83
CA GLU A 93 10.38 16.92 11.21
C GLU A 93 11.33 16.77 10.01
N THR A 94 12.10 15.67 9.91
CA THR A 94 13.00 15.43 8.76
C THR A 94 12.37 14.58 7.65
N GLN A 95 11.37 13.75 7.93
CA GLN A 95 10.87 12.73 6.99
C GLN A 95 9.39 12.93 6.59
N ILE A 96 8.77 14.05 6.99
CA ILE A 96 7.38 14.37 6.65
C ILE A 96 7.19 15.01 5.26
N GLY A 97 8.25 15.60 4.69
CA GLY A 97 8.17 16.38 3.44
C GLY A 97 7.82 15.58 2.19
N TRP A 98 7.16 16.22 1.22
CA TRP A 98 6.90 15.69 -0.12
C TRP A 98 8.12 15.82 -1.06
N ASP A 99 9.32 15.78 -0.48
CA ASP A 99 10.58 15.91 -1.18
C ASP A 99 11.25 14.54 -1.38
N ASP A 100 12.38 14.57 -2.07
CA ASP A 100 13.19 13.40 -2.40
C ASP A 100 13.75 12.68 -1.15
N TYR A 101 13.80 13.35 0.02
CA TYR A 101 14.29 12.78 1.26
C TYR A 101 13.17 12.16 2.11
N GLY A 102 11.98 12.79 2.12
CA GLY A 102 10.74 12.33 2.72
C GLY A 102 10.05 11.28 1.85
N GLN A 103 9.13 11.73 0.99
CA GLN A 103 8.29 10.86 0.17
C GLN A 103 9.07 9.83 -0.67
N PHE A 104 10.18 10.22 -1.30
CA PHE A 104 10.96 9.32 -2.16
C PHE A 104 12.28 8.83 -1.53
N GLY A 105 12.45 9.04 -0.22
CA GLY A 105 13.64 8.64 0.52
C GLY A 105 13.83 7.13 0.68
N ASN A 106 15.08 6.75 0.99
CA ASN A 106 15.48 5.39 1.33
C ASN A 106 15.38 5.05 2.83
N HIS A 107 14.93 6.00 3.67
CA HIS A 107 14.71 5.72 5.09
C HIS A 107 13.52 4.76 5.26
N ARG A 108 13.63 3.85 6.23
CA ARG A 108 12.62 2.84 6.59
C ARG A 108 12.67 2.70 8.10
N THR A 109 11.54 2.85 8.79
CA THR A 109 11.54 2.90 10.27
C THR A 109 10.39 2.07 10.85
N ALA A 110 10.69 1.26 11.86
CA ALA A 110 9.67 0.63 12.69
C ALA A 110 9.86 1.03 14.17
N VAL A 111 8.77 1.34 14.86
CA VAL A 111 8.73 1.61 16.30
C VAL A 111 8.05 0.44 16.98
N PHE A 112 8.79 -0.28 17.82
CA PHE A 112 8.29 -1.40 18.61
C PHE A 112 7.94 -0.89 20.00
N LEU A 113 6.64 -0.85 20.31
CA LEU A 113 6.13 -0.56 21.64
C LEU A 113 6.05 -1.88 22.42
N MET A 114 6.90 -2.03 23.44
CA MET A 114 6.89 -3.22 24.31
C MET A 114 5.56 -3.32 25.08
N PRO A 115 5.11 -4.51 25.52
CA PRO A 115 3.87 -4.63 26.29
C PRO A 115 3.87 -3.76 27.55
N GLY A 116 2.77 -3.06 27.80
CA GLY A 116 2.59 -2.12 28.91
C GLY A 116 1.98 -0.79 28.47
N ASN A 117 2.05 0.21 29.37
CA ASN A 117 1.56 1.56 29.13
C ASN A 117 2.70 2.48 28.66
N HIS A 118 2.43 3.36 27.70
CA HIS A 118 3.40 4.29 27.11
C HIS A 118 2.89 5.73 27.18
N GLN A 119 3.65 6.62 27.79
CA GLN A 119 3.43 8.07 27.71
C GLN A 119 4.45 8.66 26.73
N VAL A 120 4.03 8.78 25.46
CA VAL A 120 4.88 9.15 24.32
C VAL A 120 4.04 9.76 23.21
N ASP A 121 4.53 10.82 22.59
CA ASP A 121 3.97 11.39 21.36
C ASP A 121 4.66 10.76 20.14
N ILE A 122 3.89 10.25 19.16
CA ILE A 122 4.43 9.56 17.98
C ILE A 122 3.76 10.05 16.70
N GLN A 123 4.40 11.00 16.04
CA GLN A 123 3.96 11.49 14.73
C GLN A 123 4.52 10.60 13.62
N LEU A 124 3.76 10.44 12.52
CA LEU A 124 4.05 9.50 11.44
C LEU A 124 4.62 10.18 10.18
N PRO A 125 5.94 10.18 9.94
CA PRO A 125 6.52 10.55 8.65
C PRO A 125 6.28 9.46 7.58
N TYR A 126 6.88 9.63 6.40
CA TYR A 126 6.91 8.56 5.39
C TYR A 126 7.70 7.33 5.86
N TYR A 127 7.36 6.17 5.30
CA TYR A 127 7.95 4.85 5.56
C TYR A 127 8.09 4.50 7.05
N PHE A 128 7.08 4.84 7.85
CA PHE A 128 7.10 4.75 9.30
C PHE A 128 5.96 3.90 9.85
N GLN A 129 6.30 2.84 10.59
CA GLN A 129 5.35 1.89 11.17
C GLN A 129 5.44 1.86 12.70
N VAL A 130 4.31 1.99 13.39
CA VAL A 130 4.19 1.77 14.84
C VAL A 130 3.58 0.39 15.08
N LEU A 131 4.22 -0.43 15.90
CA LEU A 131 3.84 -1.81 16.22
C LEU A 131 3.81 -2.00 17.73
N GLY A 132 2.65 -2.34 18.28
CA GLY A 132 2.57 -2.90 19.62
C GLY A 132 2.91 -4.38 19.65
N LEU A 133 3.67 -4.79 20.67
CA LEU A 133 4.16 -6.18 20.80
C LEU A 133 3.37 -7.01 21.83
N GLY A 134 2.23 -6.52 22.34
CA GLY A 134 1.31 -7.34 23.12
C GLY A 134 0.61 -8.42 22.28
N ALA A 135 -0.03 -9.41 22.90
CA ALA A 135 -0.91 -10.33 22.18
C ALA A 135 -2.18 -9.61 21.68
N ALA A 136 -2.69 -8.66 22.46
CA ALA A 136 -3.83 -7.79 22.15
C ALA A 136 -3.42 -6.29 22.13
N PRO A 137 -4.15 -5.40 21.44
CA PRO A 137 -3.91 -3.96 21.55
C PRO A 137 -3.98 -3.43 22.98
N THR A 138 -4.85 -4.03 23.80
CA THR A 138 -5.01 -3.72 25.22
C THR A 138 -3.81 -4.07 26.09
N GLU A 139 -2.83 -4.81 25.56
CA GLU A 139 -1.54 -5.06 26.21
C GLU A 139 -0.47 -4.04 25.78
N THR A 140 -0.75 -3.15 24.82
CA THR A 140 0.13 -2.06 24.41
C THR A 140 -0.65 -0.75 24.36
N VAL A 141 -0.74 -0.10 25.51
CA VAL A 141 -1.56 1.10 25.72
C VAL A 141 -0.72 2.34 25.50
N VAL A 142 -1.17 3.24 24.62
CA VAL A 142 -0.56 4.55 24.40
C VAL A 142 -1.48 5.64 24.97
N SER A 143 -0.95 6.37 25.94
CA SER A 143 -1.54 7.57 26.54
C SER A 143 -0.65 8.76 26.16
N PRO A 144 -0.79 9.30 24.94
CA PRO A 144 0.15 10.26 24.41
C PRO A 144 -0.07 11.65 25.03
N GLY A 145 0.82 12.58 24.72
CA GLY A 145 0.73 13.98 25.11
C GLY A 145 -0.11 14.80 24.14
N VAL A 146 0.24 16.09 24.01
CA VAL A 146 -0.53 17.05 23.20
C VAL A 146 -0.37 16.80 21.69
N ARG A 147 0.77 16.27 21.24
CA ARG A 147 0.98 15.98 19.81
C ARG A 147 0.29 14.68 19.37
N GLY A 148 -0.04 13.79 20.32
CA GLY A 148 -0.77 12.56 20.08
C GLY A 148 0.04 11.48 19.37
N ILE A 149 -0.69 10.49 18.85
CA ILE A 149 -0.20 9.52 17.88
C ILE A 149 -0.93 9.74 16.54
N GLY A 150 -0.22 9.64 15.42
CA GLY A 150 -0.79 9.86 14.07
C GLY A 150 -0.17 11.05 13.34
N LEU A 151 -1.01 11.94 12.79
CA LEU A 151 -0.58 13.11 12.00
C LEU A 151 -0.99 14.44 12.66
N GLU A 152 -0.14 15.46 12.48
CA GLU A 152 -0.44 16.82 12.91
C GLU A 152 -1.21 17.59 11.83
N VAL A 153 -2.35 18.18 12.20
CA VAL A 153 -3.13 19.07 11.32
C VAL A 153 -2.28 20.30 10.96
N GLY A 154 -2.30 20.74 9.70
CA GLY A 154 -1.66 21.98 9.26
C GLY A 154 -0.13 21.98 9.25
N ARG A 155 0.50 20.79 9.27
CA ARG A 155 1.97 20.61 9.29
C ARG A 155 2.58 20.03 8.02
N GLN A 156 1.77 19.67 7.02
CA GLN A 156 2.28 19.32 5.70
C GLN A 156 2.83 20.57 4.97
N PRO A 157 3.84 20.44 4.10
CA PRO A 157 4.42 21.60 3.41
C PRO A 157 3.44 22.26 2.42
N GLY A 158 2.99 23.46 2.74
CA GLY A 158 1.98 24.20 1.98
C GLY A 158 0.55 23.75 2.35
N ASN A 159 -0.42 24.66 2.20
CA ASN A 159 -1.86 24.38 2.39
C ASN A 159 -2.40 23.53 1.22
N LEU A 160 -1.83 22.35 1.02
CA LEU A 160 -2.08 21.45 -0.10
C LEU A 160 -2.71 20.15 0.41
N PRO A 161 -3.62 19.52 -0.37
CA PRO A 161 -4.39 18.38 0.08
C PRO A 161 -3.51 17.19 0.49
N ASN A 162 -3.93 16.46 1.52
CA ASN A 162 -3.25 15.29 2.08
C ASN A 162 -3.29 14.05 1.15
N THR A 163 -3.58 14.22 -0.15
CA THR A 163 -3.68 13.15 -1.17
C THR A 163 -2.38 12.37 -1.36
N ASN A 164 -1.23 12.93 -1.00
CA ASN A 164 0.07 12.25 -1.11
C ASN A 164 0.54 11.58 0.19
N THR A 165 -0.27 11.57 1.26
CA THR A 165 0.14 11.13 2.61
C THR A 165 0.17 9.60 2.76
N PHE A 166 1.06 8.96 2.01
CA PHE A 166 1.22 7.51 1.88
C PHE A 166 2.12 6.86 2.94
N TRP A 167 2.24 5.53 2.90
CA TRP A 167 3.34 4.73 3.48
C TRP A 167 3.61 4.97 4.97
N ARG A 168 2.56 4.89 5.80
CA ARG A 168 2.68 4.95 7.27
C ARG A 168 1.61 4.11 7.96
N SER A 169 1.90 3.53 9.11
CA SER A 169 0.95 2.60 9.75
C SER A 169 1.03 2.56 11.27
N ILE A 170 -0.09 2.16 11.89
CA ILE A 170 -0.20 1.83 13.32
C ILE A 170 -0.86 0.47 13.43
N GLU A 171 -0.25 -0.43 14.22
CA GLU A 171 -0.72 -1.79 14.39
C GLU A 171 -0.64 -2.27 15.85
N ASN A 172 -1.70 -2.93 16.33
CA ASN A 172 -1.75 -3.64 17.62
C ASN A 172 -1.56 -2.73 18.86
N VAL A 173 -2.26 -1.59 18.90
CA VAL A 173 -2.15 -0.57 19.97
C VAL A 173 -3.53 -0.13 20.48
N GLU A 174 -3.69 0.03 21.80
CA GLU A 174 -4.82 0.74 22.42
C GLU A 174 -4.46 2.23 22.63
N VAL A 175 -5.18 3.13 21.97
CA VAL A 175 -4.98 4.59 22.02
C VAL A 175 -6.02 5.22 22.96
N GLN A 176 -5.55 5.78 24.07
CA GLN A 176 -6.39 6.36 25.14
C GLN A 176 -6.88 7.79 24.82
N GLN A 177 -7.16 8.08 23.55
CA GLN A 177 -7.66 9.37 23.07
C GLN A 177 -8.28 9.26 21.67
N ARG A 178 -8.67 10.41 21.08
CA ARG A 178 -8.96 10.54 19.64
C ARG A 178 -7.70 10.27 18.80
N LEU A 179 -7.85 9.56 17.69
CA LEU A 179 -6.79 9.30 16.71
C LEU A 179 -6.95 10.21 15.48
N ASN A 180 -5.88 10.92 15.12
CA ASN A 180 -5.80 11.79 13.94
C ASN A 180 -5.01 11.07 12.83
N PHE A 181 -5.68 10.60 11.78
CA PHE A 181 -5.10 9.69 10.79
C PHE A 181 -5.45 10.10 9.36
N PHE A 182 -4.97 11.29 8.97
CA PHE A 182 -5.27 11.97 7.70
C PHE A 182 -4.40 11.43 6.55
N VAL A 183 -4.68 10.20 6.14
CA VAL A 183 -3.82 9.45 5.23
C VAL A 183 -4.45 9.23 3.85
N SER A 184 -3.59 8.84 2.91
CA SER A 184 -4.00 8.35 1.59
C SER A 184 -3.67 6.84 1.45
N GLN A 185 -3.50 6.32 0.23
CA GLN A 185 -3.26 4.91 -0.05
C GLN A 185 -2.03 4.34 0.70
N ALA A 186 -2.03 3.02 0.90
CA ALA A 186 -0.98 2.26 1.60
C ALA A 186 -0.60 2.78 3.01
N ALA A 187 -1.61 3.25 3.75
CA ALA A 187 -1.48 3.62 5.14
C ALA A 187 -2.43 2.82 6.06
N PRO A 188 -2.12 1.55 6.36
CA PRO A 188 -3.00 0.70 7.15
C PRO A 188 -3.05 1.08 8.64
N LEU A 189 -4.25 1.02 9.18
CA LEU A 189 -4.56 1.05 10.61
C LEU A 189 -5.13 -0.32 11.00
N ARG A 190 -4.39 -1.13 11.78
CA ARG A 190 -4.76 -2.52 12.05
C ARG A 190 -4.77 -2.86 13.53
N LYS A 191 -5.72 -3.70 13.95
CA LYS A 191 -5.69 -4.29 15.29
C LYS A 191 -5.62 -3.22 16.40
N VAL A 192 -6.26 -2.06 16.21
CA VAL A 192 -6.22 -0.96 17.17
C VAL A 192 -7.49 -0.90 18.00
N LYS A 193 -7.37 -0.30 19.18
CA LYS A 193 -8.52 0.13 19.98
C LYS A 193 -8.43 1.62 20.25
N VAL A 194 -9.40 2.41 19.78
CA VAL A 194 -9.39 3.87 19.89
C VAL A 194 -10.52 4.33 20.81
N HIS A 195 -10.16 5.03 21.90
CA HIS A 195 -11.13 5.48 22.91
C HIS A 195 -11.93 6.73 22.51
N GLY A 196 -11.33 7.60 21.70
CA GLY A 196 -12.03 8.74 21.10
C GLY A 196 -12.49 8.44 19.68
N ASP A 197 -12.77 9.51 18.94
CA ASP A 197 -13.06 9.44 17.52
C ASP A 197 -11.82 9.01 16.71
N LEU A 198 -12.05 8.54 15.49
CA LEU A 198 -11.04 8.36 14.47
C LEU A 198 -11.28 9.41 13.39
N LYS A 199 -10.44 10.45 13.35
CA LYS A 199 -10.56 11.53 12.36
C LYS A 199 -9.69 11.23 11.15
N LEU A 200 -10.32 11.10 9.98
CA LEU A 200 -9.67 10.66 8.74
C LEU A 200 -9.30 11.80 7.80
N SER A 201 -9.74 13.04 8.06
CA SER A 201 -9.33 14.24 7.31
C SER A 201 -8.87 15.41 8.18
N GLY A 202 -8.16 16.35 7.56
CA GLY A 202 -7.82 17.66 8.14
C GLY A 202 -9.05 18.54 8.42
N ASP A 203 -8.81 19.81 8.72
CA ASP A 203 -9.86 20.83 8.87
C ASP A 203 -9.79 21.81 7.70
N GLY A 204 -10.90 22.05 6.99
CA GLY A 204 -10.94 22.86 5.77
C GLY A 204 -10.92 22.02 4.48
N ASP A 205 -10.40 22.58 3.39
CA ASP A 205 -10.40 21.98 2.04
C ASP A 205 -9.29 20.90 1.83
N ASP A 206 -8.81 20.30 2.93
CA ASP A 206 -7.73 19.32 2.98
C ASP A 206 -8.18 17.94 2.44
N TYR A 207 -8.31 17.77 1.12
CA TYR A 207 -8.67 16.46 0.53
C TYR A 207 -7.73 15.32 0.97
N THR A 208 -8.29 14.13 1.12
CA THR A 208 -7.57 12.89 1.48
C THR A 208 -8.06 11.73 0.61
N SER A 209 -7.19 10.76 0.30
CA SER A 209 -7.50 9.63 -0.60
C SER A 209 -7.13 8.28 0.05
N GLY A 210 -7.59 8.09 1.29
CA GLY A 210 -7.38 6.88 2.09
C GLY A 210 -8.13 5.67 1.53
N GLY A 211 -8.09 4.51 2.17
CA GLY A 211 -7.33 4.15 3.37
C GLY A 211 -7.93 2.88 3.96
N ALA A 212 -7.21 2.22 4.87
CA ALA A 212 -7.59 0.91 5.38
C ALA A 212 -7.64 0.87 6.91
N LEU A 213 -8.78 0.46 7.47
CA LEU A 213 -8.96 0.10 8.87
C LEU A 213 -9.35 -1.38 8.97
N ALA A 214 -8.65 -2.18 9.75
CA ALA A 214 -9.01 -3.60 9.91
C ALA A 214 -8.85 -4.12 11.33
N ASN A 215 -9.66 -5.13 11.68
CA ASN A 215 -9.52 -5.91 12.91
C ASN A 215 -9.55 -5.06 14.20
N SER A 216 -10.38 -4.01 14.26
CA SER A 216 -10.23 -2.95 15.27
C SER A 216 -11.49 -2.70 16.11
N GLU A 217 -11.37 -1.90 17.18
CA GLU A 217 -12.47 -1.37 17.97
C GLU A 217 -12.37 0.17 18.04
N ILE A 218 -13.37 0.88 17.52
CA ILE A 218 -13.47 2.34 17.60
C ILE A 218 -14.66 2.70 18.49
N LEU A 219 -14.38 3.29 19.66
CA LEU A 219 -15.43 3.66 20.63
C LEU A 219 -16.13 4.98 20.27
N GLY A 220 -15.41 5.91 19.65
CA GLY A 220 -15.94 7.15 19.09
C GLY A 220 -16.60 6.95 17.72
N GLU A 221 -16.64 8.03 16.92
CA GLU A 221 -17.08 7.99 15.52
C GLU A 221 -15.89 7.95 14.56
N ILE A 222 -16.10 7.34 13.38
CA ILE A 222 -15.17 7.46 12.26
C ILE A 222 -15.56 8.71 11.47
N LEU A 223 -14.85 9.81 11.71
CA LEU A 223 -15.10 11.11 11.13
C LEU A 223 -14.38 11.20 9.77
N THR A 224 -15.15 10.99 8.71
CA THR A 224 -14.67 10.83 7.32
C THR A 224 -14.24 12.16 6.69
N GLY A 225 -15.03 13.21 6.86
CA GLY A 225 -14.74 14.57 6.38
C GLY A 225 -14.52 14.62 4.86
N THR A 226 -13.34 15.08 4.43
CA THR A 226 -12.94 15.23 3.01
C THR A 226 -12.29 13.97 2.40
N GLN A 227 -12.33 12.82 3.10
CA GLN A 227 -11.88 11.55 2.53
C GLN A 227 -12.68 11.22 1.27
N GLN A 228 -11.98 10.89 0.19
CA GLN A 228 -12.60 10.42 -1.04
C GLN A 228 -13.21 9.03 -0.81
N GLN A 229 -12.42 8.06 -0.38
CA GLN A 229 -12.90 6.69 -0.14
C GLN A 229 -12.32 6.12 1.15
N TRP A 230 -12.90 5.03 1.67
CA TRP A 230 -12.35 4.31 2.82
C TRP A 230 -12.76 2.84 2.89
N TYR A 231 -11.82 1.96 3.21
CA TYR A 231 -12.06 0.54 3.43
C TYR A 231 -11.95 0.20 4.92
N THR A 232 -12.98 -0.45 5.46
CA THR A 232 -13.00 -0.99 6.83
C THR A 232 -13.43 -2.45 6.81
N ARG A 233 -12.72 -3.31 7.56
CA ARG A 233 -13.05 -4.75 7.69
C ARG A 233 -13.00 -5.21 9.14
N GLY A 234 -13.89 -6.13 9.53
CA GLY A 234 -13.79 -6.88 10.79
C GLY A 234 -13.59 -5.96 11.99
N THR A 235 -14.39 -4.89 12.07
CA THR A 235 -14.18 -3.81 13.04
C THR A 235 -15.47 -3.59 13.82
N LYS A 236 -15.34 -3.41 15.13
CA LYS A 236 -16.41 -2.95 16.01
C LYS A 236 -16.43 -1.43 15.99
N MET A 237 -17.51 -0.86 15.49
CA MET A 237 -17.65 0.59 15.24
C MET A 237 -19.11 1.00 15.36
N LYS A 238 -19.36 2.30 15.50
CA LYS A 238 -20.65 2.87 15.09
C LYS A 238 -20.76 2.81 13.56
N PRO A 239 -21.98 2.78 12.98
CA PRO A 239 -22.16 3.04 11.54
C PRO A 239 -21.46 4.35 11.12
N TYR A 240 -21.09 4.49 9.85
CA TYR A 240 -20.57 5.76 9.35
C TYR A 240 -21.58 6.90 9.63
N PRO A 241 -21.15 8.01 10.26
CA PRO A 241 -22.08 9.03 10.76
C PRO A 241 -22.77 9.81 9.63
N HIS A 242 -22.18 9.80 8.44
CA HIS A 242 -22.65 10.51 7.24
C HIS A 242 -22.57 9.57 6.02
N PRO A 243 -23.36 9.81 4.96
CA PRO A 243 -23.14 9.18 3.66
C PRO A 243 -21.72 9.45 3.16
N ALA A 244 -21.26 8.59 2.24
CA ALA A 244 -20.10 8.97 1.43
C ALA A 244 -20.47 10.22 0.60
N GLY A 245 -19.52 11.13 0.45
CA GLY A 245 -19.65 12.24 -0.50
C GLY A 245 -19.49 11.76 -1.94
N LEU A 246 -18.53 12.34 -2.65
CA LEU A 246 -18.15 11.92 -4.01
C LEU A 246 -17.22 10.69 -3.95
N GLY A 247 -17.67 9.59 -3.35
CA GLY A 247 -16.74 8.57 -2.83
C GLY A 247 -17.32 7.20 -2.51
N SER A 248 -16.45 6.21 -2.24
CA SER A 248 -16.85 4.84 -1.90
C SER A 248 -16.33 4.41 -0.53
N TYR A 249 -17.22 3.96 0.35
CA TYR A 249 -16.90 3.54 1.70
C TYR A 249 -17.37 2.10 1.87
N ALA A 250 -16.52 1.23 2.42
CA ALA A 250 -16.84 -0.18 2.60
C ALA A 250 -16.66 -0.59 4.06
N ALA A 251 -17.63 -1.31 4.62
CA ALA A 251 -17.61 -1.90 5.95
C ALA A 251 -17.89 -3.41 5.82
N VAL A 252 -16.81 -4.20 5.69
CA VAL A 252 -16.84 -5.62 5.37
C VAL A 252 -16.81 -6.46 6.65
N GLY A 253 -17.92 -7.11 7.00
CA GLY A 253 -18.02 -7.90 8.23
C GLY A 253 -17.87 -7.09 9.51
N CYS A 254 -18.17 -5.79 9.48
CA CYS A 254 -18.12 -4.94 10.67
C CYS A 254 -19.36 -5.16 11.55
N VAL A 255 -19.21 -4.84 12.84
CA VAL A 255 -20.26 -4.97 13.85
C VAL A 255 -20.52 -3.64 14.54
N GLY A 256 -21.77 -3.45 14.98
CA GLY A 256 -22.19 -2.34 15.80
C GLY A 256 -21.58 -2.36 17.22
N PRO A 257 -21.83 -1.33 18.04
CA PRO A 257 -21.33 -1.27 19.41
C PRO A 257 -21.85 -2.39 20.33
N ASP A 258 -22.98 -3.00 19.97
CA ASP A 258 -23.60 -4.16 20.61
C ASP A 258 -23.14 -5.51 20.01
N GLU A 259 -22.13 -5.49 19.15
CA GLU A 259 -21.54 -6.64 18.45
C GLU A 259 -22.48 -7.34 17.46
N THR A 260 -23.60 -6.72 17.10
CA THR A 260 -24.45 -7.17 15.99
C THR A 260 -23.82 -6.85 14.64
N SER A 261 -23.83 -7.79 13.69
CA SER A 261 -23.35 -7.53 12.33
C SER A 261 -24.23 -6.48 11.63
N PHE A 262 -23.60 -5.56 10.90
CA PHE A 262 -24.36 -4.64 10.06
C PHE A 262 -25.12 -5.41 8.97
N THR A 263 -26.35 -4.98 8.69
CA THR A 263 -27.15 -5.55 7.60
C THR A 263 -26.50 -5.20 6.26
N PRO A 264 -26.33 -6.15 5.33
CA PRO A 264 -25.82 -5.85 4.00
C PRO A 264 -26.65 -4.76 3.30
N SER A 265 -25.97 -3.79 2.69
CA SER A 265 -26.62 -2.63 2.04
C SER A 265 -26.88 -2.85 0.54
N TYR A 266 -26.94 -4.11 0.12
CA TYR A 266 -27.15 -4.52 -1.26
C TYR A 266 -28.10 -5.72 -1.29
N ASP A 267 -28.85 -5.87 -2.38
CA ASP A 267 -29.62 -7.08 -2.67
C ASP A 267 -29.46 -7.44 -4.16
N PHE A 268 -29.15 -8.71 -4.42
CA PHE A 268 -29.05 -9.28 -5.77
C PHE A 268 -30.39 -9.86 -6.26
N GLU A 269 -31.32 -10.17 -5.35
CA GLU A 269 -32.63 -10.75 -5.66
C GLU A 269 -33.66 -9.70 -6.12
N GLY A 270 -33.38 -8.41 -5.91
CA GLY A 270 -34.22 -7.29 -6.37
C GLY A 270 -35.38 -6.95 -5.43
N ASN A 271 -35.38 -7.43 -4.20
CA ASN A 271 -36.29 -7.02 -3.13
C ASN A 271 -35.87 -5.63 -2.64
N HIS A 272 -36.37 -4.56 -3.30
CA HIS A 272 -36.09 -3.15 -2.99
C HIS A 272 -35.82 -2.88 -1.50
N LEU A 273 -34.55 -2.71 -1.11
CA LEU A 273 -34.18 -2.44 0.27
C LEU A 273 -34.57 -0.99 0.61
N PRO A 274 -35.39 -0.73 1.64
CA PRO A 274 -35.84 0.63 1.99
C PRO A 274 -34.70 1.61 2.32
N TRP A 275 -33.50 1.07 2.60
CA TRP A 275 -32.32 1.82 3.03
C TRP A 275 -31.26 1.98 1.93
N GLN A 276 -31.42 1.35 0.76
CA GLN A 276 -30.43 1.40 -0.33
C GLN A 276 -30.24 2.83 -0.89
N SER A 277 -31.32 3.63 -0.88
CA SER A 277 -31.37 4.99 -1.43
C SER A 277 -30.98 6.10 -0.44
N VAL A 278 -30.70 5.79 0.84
CA VAL A 278 -30.27 6.78 1.86
C VAL A 278 -28.79 6.68 2.24
N HIS A 279 -28.05 5.74 1.65
CA HIS A 279 -26.61 5.56 1.87
C HIS A 279 -25.84 5.70 0.55
N THR A 280 -25.86 6.90 -0.04
CA THR A 280 -25.02 7.19 -1.22
C THR A 280 -23.55 6.86 -0.91
N GLY A 281 -23.01 5.90 -1.66
CA GLY A 281 -21.61 5.47 -1.62
C GLY A 281 -21.11 4.71 -0.38
N ALA A 282 -21.94 4.45 0.65
CA ALA A 282 -21.54 3.64 1.81
C ALA A 282 -22.09 2.21 1.69
N THR A 283 -21.19 1.22 1.68
CA THR A 283 -21.49 -0.20 1.47
C THR A 283 -21.19 -1.02 2.72
N TYR A 284 -22.20 -1.68 3.28
CA TYR A 284 -22.05 -2.65 4.37
C TYR A 284 -22.19 -4.06 3.79
N THR A 285 -21.35 -5.00 4.23
CA THR A 285 -21.39 -6.39 3.76
C THR A 285 -21.22 -7.38 4.91
N GLU A 286 -21.66 -8.61 4.64
CA GLU A 286 -21.35 -9.82 5.39
C GLU A 286 -19.82 -9.99 5.63
N PRO A 287 -19.44 -10.75 6.68
CA PRO A 287 -18.04 -11.09 6.89
C PRO A 287 -17.49 -12.01 5.80
N PRO A 288 -16.16 -11.97 5.55
CA PRO A 288 -15.51 -12.88 4.63
C PRO A 288 -15.84 -14.35 4.91
N SER A 289 -16.24 -15.09 3.87
CA SER A 289 -16.55 -16.53 3.97
C SER A 289 -15.35 -17.39 4.39
N VAL A 290 -14.14 -16.91 4.12
CA VAL A 290 -12.88 -17.41 4.64
C VAL A 290 -11.88 -16.25 4.70
N PHE A 291 -11.16 -16.12 5.82
CA PHE A 291 -10.14 -15.08 6.01
C PHE A 291 -9.18 -15.46 7.15
N ALA A 292 -8.00 -14.82 7.24
CA ALA A 292 -7.12 -14.93 8.39
C ALA A 292 -6.47 -13.57 8.65
N GLU A 293 -6.26 -13.16 9.90
CA GLU A 293 -5.63 -11.88 10.20
C GLU A 293 -4.13 -11.84 9.87
N LYS A 294 -3.61 -10.62 9.66
CA LYS A 294 -2.21 -10.40 9.29
C LYS A 294 -1.26 -10.92 10.38
N PRO A 295 -0.19 -11.66 10.04
CA PRO A 295 0.87 -12.00 10.98
C PRO A 295 1.54 -10.77 11.62
N PHE A 296 1.93 -10.91 12.88
CA PHE A 296 2.57 -9.85 13.67
C PHE A 296 3.53 -10.43 14.72
N ILE A 297 4.45 -9.59 15.20
CA ILE A 297 5.42 -9.96 16.24
C ILE A 297 4.81 -9.64 17.61
N ILE A 298 4.96 -10.56 18.56
CA ILE A 298 4.65 -10.34 19.96
C ILE A 298 5.91 -10.53 20.82
N PHE A 299 5.91 -9.94 22.02
CA PHE A 299 6.93 -10.16 23.04
C PHE A 299 6.26 -10.71 24.30
N GLU A 300 6.47 -12.00 24.57
CA GLU A 300 5.79 -12.73 25.64
C GLU A 300 6.81 -13.53 26.45
N GLN A 301 6.70 -13.51 27.79
CA GLN A 301 7.58 -14.26 28.70
C GLN A 301 9.10 -13.94 28.53
N GLY A 302 9.43 -12.76 27.99
CA GLY A 302 10.81 -12.34 27.75
C GLY A 302 11.37 -12.72 26.38
N GLU A 303 10.56 -13.29 25.50
CA GLU A 303 10.96 -13.76 24.16
C GLU A 303 10.12 -13.11 23.06
N TYR A 304 10.74 -12.85 21.90
CA TYR A 304 10.00 -12.52 20.68
C TYR A 304 9.38 -13.78 20.08
N LYS A 305 8.13 -13.69 19.64
CA LYS A 305 7.40 -14.76 18.94
C LYS A 305 6.65 -14.17 17.73
N LEU A 306 6.57 -14.93 16.64
CA LEU A 306 5.74 -14.59 15.48
C LEU A 306 4.35 -15.19 15.69
N ARG A 307 3.31 -14.35 15.74
CA ARG A 307 1.91 -14.80 15.76
C ARG A 307 1.45 -15.02 14.32
N ILE A 308 0.89 -16.21 14.07
CA ILE A 308 0.20 -16.59 12.83
C ILE A 308 -1.29 -16.77 13.17
N PRO A 309 -2.15 -15.75 12.97
CA PRO A 309 -3.60 -15.84 13.22
C PRO A 309 -4.26 -17.00 12.45
N GLU A 310 -5.33 -17.57 12.98
CA GLU A 310 -5.96 -18.74 12.35
C GLU A 310 -6.84 -18.37 11.15
N VAL A 311 -7.24 -19.39 10.37
CA VAL A 311 -8.21 -19.21 9.29
C VAL A 311 -9.62 -19.28 9.89
N LEU A 312 -10.32 -18.16 9.81
CA LEU A 312 -11.68 -17.94 10.27
C LEU A 312 -12.67 -18.08 9.10
N ARG A 313 -13.92 -18.43 9.39
CA ARG A 313 -15.01 -18.58 8.42
C ARG A 313 -16.23 -17.80 8.86
N ASN A 314 -16.70 -16.87 8.02
CA ASN A 314 -17.86 -16.01 8.28
C ASN A 314 -17.78 -15.25 9.62
N HIS A 315 -16.57 -14.85 10.05
CA HIS A 315 -16.34 -14.20 11.36
C HIS A 315 -16.54 -12.67 11.26
N PRO A 316 -17.56 -12.09 11.94
CA PRO A 316 -17.76 -10.66 11.98
C PRO A 316 -17.03 -10.00 13.16
N GLY A 317 -16.75 -8.71 13.03
CA GLY A 317 -16.00 -7.96 14.04
C GLY A 317 -14.52 -8.33 14.06
N TYR A 318 -13.85 -7.98 15.15
CA TYR A 318 -12.41 -8.19 15.30
C TYR A 318 -12.10 -9.60 15.83
N ASP A 319 -10.84 -10.01 15.65
CA ASP A 319 -10.21 -11.12 16.36
C ASP A 319 -8.78 -10.73 16.77
N TRP A 320 -8.54 -10.73 18.07
CA TRP A 320 -7.25 -10.37 18.66
C TRP A 320 -6.50 -11.54 19.30
N GLN A 321 -7.11 -12.73 19.35
CA GLN A 321 -6.63 -13.84 20.21
C GLN A 321 -6.27 -15.11 19.44
N SER A 322 -6.80 -15.31 18.23
CA SER A 322 -6.63 -16.56 17.50
C SER A 322 -5.18 -16.89 17.10
N GLY A 323 -5.01 -18.14 16.65
CA GLY A 323 -3.83 -18.57 15.92
C GLY A 323 -2.62 -18.94 16.77
N SER A 324 -1.63 -19.51 16.09
CA SER A 324 -0.45 -20.13 16.69
C SER A 324 0.71 -19.14 16.86
N THR A 325 1.63 -19.45 17.77
CA THR A 325 2.90 -18.72 17.91
C THR A 325 4.08 -19.57 17.47
N VAL A 326 5.05 -18.92 16.82
CA VAL A 326 6.28 -19.51 16.34
C VAL A 326 7.46 -18.82 17.02
N GLY A 327 8.37 -19.60 17.62
CA GLY A 327 9.59 -19.09 18.22
C GLY A 327 10.57 -18.58 17.17
N PHE A 328 11.38 -17.59 17.53
CA PHE A 328 12.38 -16.99 16.62
C PHE A 328 13.54 -17.95 16.27
N ASP A 329 13.59 -19.15 16.85
CA ASP A 329 14.43 -20.26 16.37
C ASP A 329 14.02 -20.78 14.98
N LYS A 330 12.77 -20.52 14.57
CA LYS A 330 12.21 -20.88 13.25
C LYS A 330 12.04 -19.68 12.31
N VAL A 331 12.71 -18.56 12.61
CA VAL A 331 12.59 -17.30 11.87
C VAL A 331 13.96 -16.80 11.44
N PHE A 332 14.12 -16.53 10.15
CA PHE A 332 15.26 -15.80 9.63
C PHE A 332 14.96 -14.30 9.65
N VAL A 333 15.67 -13.55 10.49
CA VAL A 333 15.58 -12.09 10.56
C VAL A 333 16.68 -11.50 9.68
N THR A 334 16.30 -10.72 8.66
CA THR A 334 17.28 -10.07 7.78
C THR A 334 18.00 -8.93 8.48
N ASN A 335 19.14 -8.53 7.93
CA ASN A 335 19.70 -7.19 8.13
C ASN A 335 19.78 -6.48 6.77
N ALA A 336 20.09 -5.17 6.76
CA ALA A 336 20.12 -4.36 5.55
C ALA A 336 21.13 -4.79 4.45
N LYS A 337 21.94 -5.84 4.67
CA LYS A 337 22.84 -6.45 3.69
C LYS A 337 22.45 -7.89 3.29
N SER A 338 21.36 -8.43 3.83
CA SER A 338 20.88 -9.78 3.51
C SER A 338 20.53 -9.89 2.03
N THR A 339 20.91 -11.03 1.45
CA THR A 339 20.82 -11.35 0.03
C THR A 339 19.59 -12.20 -0.29
N ALA A 340 19.15 -12.19 -1.55
CA ALA A 340 18.06 -13.06 -2.01
C ALA A 340 18.42 -14.54 -1.77
N LYS A 341 19.67 -14.92 -2.02
CA LYS A 341 20.20 -16.26 -1.77
C LYS A 341 20.10 -16.71 -0.31
N GLU A 342 20.37 -15.82 0.66
CA GLU A 342 20.22 -16.15 2.09
C GLU A 342 18.75 -16.34 2.47
N MET A 343 17.85 -15.48 1.97
CA MET A 343 16.41 -15.61 2.17
C MET A 343 15.87 -16.89 1.55
N ASN A 344 16.23 -17.20 0.29
CA ASN A 344 15.89 -18.44 -0.39
C ASN A 344 16.40 -19.68 0.37
N ALA A 345 17.63 -19.63 0.90
CA ALA A 345 18.17 -20.71 1.71
C ALA A 345 17.42 -20.92 3.03
N ALA A 346 16.89 -19.86 3.66
CA ALA A 346 16.06 -19.94 4.85
C ALA A 346 14.66 -20.50 4.55
N ILE A 347 14.01 -20.01 3.49
CA ILE A 347 12.70 -20.49 3.04
C ILE A 347 12.75 -22.00 2.73
N LYS A 348 13.82 -22.45 2.05
CA LYS A 348 14.09 -23.87 1.76
C LYS A 348 14.32 -24.75 3.00
N GLN A 349 14.62 -24.15 4.15
CA GLN A 349 14.71 -24.84 5.44
C GLN A 349 13.37 -24.86 6.19
N GLY A 350 12.30 -24.30 5.63
CA GLY A 350 11.01 -24.15 6.29
C GLY A 350 10.95 -22.97 7.27
N LEU A 351 11.89 -22.03 7.21
CA LEU A 351 11.92 -20.86 8.10
C LEU A 351 11.04 -19.73 7.55
N HIS A 352 10.30 -19.07 8.44
CA HIS A 352 9.68 -17.78 8.12
C HIS A 352 10.76 -16.70 7.95
N VAL A 353 10.48 -15.63 7.21
CA VAL A 353 11.41 -14.51 7.01
C VAL A 353 10.81 -13.23 7.55
N ILE A 354 11.58 -12.49 8.35
CA ILE A 354 11.26 -11.12 8.74
C ILE A 354 12.21 -10.18 7.99
N LEU A 355 11.65 -9.33 7.14
CA LEU A 355 12.37 -8.27 6.45
C LEU A 355 12.45 -7.05 7.38
N THR A 356 13.61 -6.81 7.98
CA THR A 356 13.86 -5.61 8.80
C THR A 356 13.85 -4.33 7.95
N PRO A 357 13.62 -3.13 8.53
CA PRO A 357 13.38 -1.92 7.74
C PRO A 357 14.61 -1.50 6.92
N ALA A 358 14.59 -1.79 5.61
CA ALA A 358 15.63 -1.42 4.64
C ALA A 358 15.10 -1.52 3.20
N VAL A 359 15.93 -1.08 2.23
CA VAL A 359 15.74 -1.34 0.79
C VAL A 359 16.71 -2.45 0.36
N TYR A 360 16.16 -3.56 -0.12
CA TYR A 360 16.87 -4.78 -0.51
C TYR A 360 16.96 -4.89 -2.03
N TYR A 361 18.18 -4.78 -2.57
CA TYR A 361 18.44 -4.92 -4.01
C TYR A 361 18.74 -6.38 -4.35
N LEU A 362 17.71 -7.13 -4.75
CA LEU A 362 17.74 -8.57 -4.94
C LEU A 362 18.54 -8.98 -6.19
N GLU A 363 19.47 -9.90 -6.02
CA GLU A 363 20.31 -10.46 -7.08
C GLU A 363 19.66 -11.61 -7.86
N GLU A 364 18.63 -12.24 -7.27
CA GLU A 364 17.76 -13.28 -7.86
C GLU A 364 16.35 -13.17 -7.24
N PRO A 365 15.29 -13.74 -7.84
CA PRO A 365 13.96 -13.77 -7.23
C PRO A 365 13.90 -14.48 -5.89
N LEU A 366 12.98 -14.05 -5.02
CA LEU A 366 12.61 -14.81 -3.83
C LEU A 366 11.62 -15.91 -4.22
N VAL A 367 12.00 -17.17 -3.98
CA VAL A 367 11.19 -18.34 -4.35
C VAL A 367 10.59 -18.95 -3.09
N ILE A 368 9.25 -19.10 -3.09
CA ILE A 368 8.50 -19.68 -1.97
C ILE A 368 7.83 -20.98 -2.45
N ASP A 369 8.57 -22.08 -2.35
CA ASP A 369 8.17 -23.44 -2.75
C ASP A 369 7.82 -24.34 -1.55
N HIS A 370 7.74 -23.76 -0.34
CA HIS A 370 7.31 -24.44 0.89
C HIS A 370 5.98 -23.86 1.40
N PRO A 371 5.02 -24.71 1.87
CA PRO A 371 3.76 -24.24 2.42
C PRO A 371 3.93 -23.57 3.78
N ASN A 372 2.95 -22.73 4.16
CA ASN A 372 2.88 -22.05 5.46
C ASN A 372 4.03 -21.06 5.77
N ILE A 373 4.88 -20.74 4.80
CA ILE A 373 5.94 -19.74 4.95
C ILE A 373 5.32 -18.36 5.12
N CYS A 374 5.85 -17.59 6.07
CA CYS A 374 5.45 -16.20 6.30
C CYS A 374 6.63 -15.30 5.96
N ILE A 375 6.40 -14.31 5.11
CA ILE A 375 7.32 -13.21 4.84
C ILE A 375 6.69 -11.94 5.43
N LEU A 376 7.25 -11.43 6.53
CA LEU A 376 6.75 -10.25 7.24
C LEU A 376 7.72 -9.08 7.06
N GLY A 377 7.28 -8.04 6.37
CA GLY A 377 7.99 -6.77 6.25
C GLY A 377 7.73 -5.83 7.43
N LEU A 378 8.79 -5.16 7.88
CA LEU A 378 8.76 -4.15 8.94
C LEU A 378 9.18 -2.80 8.38
N GLY A 379 8.52 -1.73 8.80
CA GLY A 379 8.88 -0.35 8.47
C GLY A 379 8.93 -0.09 6.96
N PHE A 380 8.01 -0.67 6.21
CA PHE A 380 7.92 -0.59 4.74
C PHE A 380 9.15 -1.17 4.01
N ALA A 381 9.75 -2.23 4.57
CA ALA A 381 10.84 -3.00 3.94
C ALA A 381 10.57 -3.24 2.44
N THR A 382 11.48 -2.76 1.60
CA THR A 382 11.27 -2.64 0.15
C THR A 382 12.19 -3.57 -0.62
N LEU A 383 11.65 -4.39 -1.51
CA LEU A 383 12.40 -5.27 -2.41
C LEU A 383 12.49 -4.65 -3.81
N VAL A 384 13.68 -4.66 -4.41
CA VAL A 384 13.95 -4.11 -5.76
C VAL A 384 14.77 -5.12 -6.57
N PRO A 385 14.35 -5.56 -7.78
CA PRO A 385 15.15 -6.45 -8.61
C PRO A 385 16.34 -5.68 -9.19
N LYS A 386 17.56 -6.16 -8.94
CA LYS A 386 18.79 -5.39 -9.20
C LYS A 386 19.24 -5.39 -10.66
N LYS A 387 18.90 -6.42 -11.42
CA LYS A 387 19.46 -6.70 -12.75
C LYS A 387 18.41 -7.27 -13.69
N LEU A 388 18.09 -6.53 -14.76
CA LEU A 388 17.01 -6.95 -15.66
C LEU A 388 17.23 -8.35 -16.27
N ASP A 389 18.45 -8.67 -16.70
CA ASP A 389 18.79 -9.95 -17.35
C ASP A 389 18.45 -11.21 -16.52
N ILE A 390 18.39 -11.08 -15.18
CA ILE A 390 18.01 -12.15 -14.27
C ILE A 390 16.48 -12.28 -14.10
N PHE A 391 15.74 -11.19 -14.30
CA PHE A 391 14.31 -11.09 -14.00
C PHE A 391 13.40 -11.00 -15.25
N ILE A 392 13.95 -10.95 -16.48
CA ILE A 392 13.16 -11.05 -17.73
C ILE A 392 12.27 -12.29 -17.67
N GLY A 393 10.95 -12.11 -17.82
CA GLY A 393 9.97 -13.20 -17.80
C GLY A 393 9.71 -13.84 -16.41
N ARG A 394 10.31 -13.32 -15.33
CA ARG A 394 10.21 -13.85 -13.96
C ARG A 394 9.48 -12.90 -12.99
N GLY A 395 9.06 -13.45 -11.86
CA GLY A 395 8.61 -12.68 -10.70
C GLY A 395 9.77 -12.08 -9.91
N VAL A 396 9.54 -11.02 -9.13
CA VAL A 396 10.49 -10.59 -8.06
C VAL A 396 10.31 -11.47 -6.82
N ILE A 397 9.06 -11.76 -6.46
CA ILE A 397 8.66 -12.88 -5.60
C ILE A 397 7.92 -13.91 -6.48
N GLU A 398 8.32 -15.17 -6.41
CA GLU A 398 7.69 -16.30 -7.11
C GLU A 398 7.17 -17.30 -6.07
N VAL A 399 5.85 -17.38 -5.88
CA VAL A 399 5.22 -18.38 -5.01
C VAL A 399 4.87 -19.62 -5.83
N GLY A 400 5.25 -20.80 -5.34
CA GLY A 400 5.00 -22.07 -6.00
C GLY A 400 3.56 -22.57 -5.85
N ARG A 401 3.35 -23.85 -6.16
CA ARG A 401 2.06 -24.55 -5.99
C ARG A 401 1.93 -25.05 -4.54
N VAL A 402 1.79 -24.11 -3.60
CA VAL A 402 1.76 -24.35 -2.15
C VAL A 402 0.69 -23.52 -1.43
N ASP A 403 0.15 -24.11 -0.36
CA ASP A 403 -0.89 -23.54 0.50
C ASP A 403 -0.32 -22.72 1.67
N GLY A 404 -1.16 -21.87 2.29
CA GLY A 404 -0.89 -21.23 3.59
C GLY A 404 0.21 -20.17 3.62
N VAL A 405 0.84 -19.86 2.49
CA VAL A 405 1.88 -18.81 2.40
C VAL A 405 1.27 -17.45 2.77
N ARG A 406 2.01 -16.64 3.52
CA ARG A 406 1.60 -15.27 3.92
C ARG A 406 2.66 -14.25 3.55
N LEU A 407 2.30 -13.27 2.72
CA LEU A 407 3.10 -12.08 2.44
C LEU A 407 2.47 -10.90 3.18
N ALA A 408 3.17 -10.28 4.13
CA ALA A 408 2.59 -9.27 5.01
C ALA A 408 3.48 -8.03 5.12
N GLY A 409 2.96 -6.84 4.83
CA GLY A 409 3.70 -5.57 4.95
C GLY A 409 4.91 -5.46 4.00
N VAL A 410 4.86 -6.14 2.85
CA VAL A 410 5.94 -6.18 1.87
C VAL A 410 5.74 -5.08 0.82
N PHE A 411 6.77 -4.25 0.63
CA PHE A 411 6.82 -3.30 -0.47
C PHE A 411 7.71 -3.90 -1.58
N VAL A 412 7.23 -3.96 -2.82
CA VAL A 412 8.06 -4.32 -3.99
C VAL A 412 8.06 -3.18 -5.00
N GLN A 413 9.24 -2.73 -5.40
CA GLN A 413 9.42 -1.68 -6.41
C GLN A 413 10.01 -2.30 -7.69
N ALA A 414 9.50 -1.86 -8.84
CA ALA A 414 10.02 -2.24 -10.14
C ALA A 414 11.47 -1.79 -10.32
N GLY A 415 12.29 -2.66 -10.89
CA GLY A 415 13.69 -2.35 -11.22
C GLY A 415 13.87 -1.97 -12.69
N PRO A 416 15.12 -2.01 -13.20
CA PRO A 416 15.48 -1.51 -14.52
C PRO A 416 14.66 -2.11 -15.66
N LEU A 417 14.33 -1.28 -16.66
CA LEU A 417 13.51 -1.64 -17.81
C LEU A 417 14.28 -1.53 -19.12
N ALA A 418 14.10 -2.50 -20.02
CA ALA A 418 14.49 -2.35 -21.41
C ALA A 418 13.50 -1.41 -22.11
N SER A 419 13.85 -0.13 -22.25
CA SER A 419 13.11 0.82 -23.10
C SER A 419 13.79 0.96 -24.47
N PRO A 420 13.04 1.02 -25.59
CA PRO A 420 11.58 0.89 -25.70
C PRO A 420 11.07 -0.56 -25.81
N ASP A 421 11.94 -1.57 -25.73
CA ASP A 421 11.58 -2.98 -25.90
C ASP A 421 10.98 -3.61 -24.63
N TYR A 422 9.74 -3.22 -24.33
CA TYR A 422 8.99 -3.69 -23.17
C TYR A 422 8.65 -5.20 -23.20
N SER A 423 8.90 -5.90 -24.32
CA SER A 423 8.77 -7.37 -24.37
C SER A 423 9.77 -8.09 -23.46
N LYS A 424 10.84 -7.38 -23.05
CA LYS A 424 11.87 -7.84 -22.11
C LYS A 424 11.72 -7.22 -20.72
N ALA A 425 10.50 -7.03 -20.23
CA ALA A 425 10.25 -6.57 -18.87
C ALA A 425 10.38 -7.69 -17.82
N VAL A 426 10.45 -7.31 -16.54
CA VAL A 426 10.12 -8.20 -15.41
C VAL A 426 8.67 -8.64 -15.56
N LYS A 427 8.35 -9.93 -15.38
CA LYS A 427 6.98 -10.42 -15.62
C LYS A 427 6.02 -9.97 -14.53
N ALA A 428 6.40 -10.14 -13.26
CA ALA A 428 5.63 -9.56 -12.17
C ALA A 428 6.45 -9.14 -10.96
N LEU A 429 5.92 -8.25 -10.13
CA LEU A 429 6.53 -7.94 -8.83
C LEU A 429 6.20 -9.05 -7.83
N VAL A 430 4.95 -9.52 -7.80
CA VAL A 430 4.57 -10.79 -7.18
C VAL A 430 3.91 -11.68 -8.22
N ARG A 431 4.46 -12.88 -8.40
CA ARG A 431 3.92 -13.93 -9.27
C ARG A 431 3.52 -15.11 -8.39
N TRP A 432 2.22 -15.31 -8.20
CA TRP A 432 1.70 -16.38 -7.35
C TRP A 432 1.23 -17.55 -8.20
N GLY A 433 2.07 -18.57 -8.38
CA GLY A 433 1.84 -19.69 -9.30
C GLY A 433 2.27 -19.40 -10.75
N ASP A 434 2.11 -20.39 -11.62
CA ASP A 434 2.40 -20.32 -13.06
C ASP A 434 1.10 -20.57 -13.85
N PRO A 435 0.66 -19.66 -14.74
CA PRO A 435 -0.57 -19.83 -15.51
C PRO A 435 -0.54 -21.05 -16.45
N ASN A 436 0.63 -21.59 -16.77
CA ASN A 436 0.76 -22.83 -17.56
C ASN A 436 0.57 -24.11 -16.71
N HIS A 437 0.60 -23.98 -15.38
CA HIS A 437 0.55 -25.08 -14.42
C HIS A 437 -0.41 -24.74 -13.26
N PRO A 438 -1.72 -24.52 -13.55
CA PRO A 438 -2.68 -24.03 -12.57
C PRO A 438 -2.75 -24.93 -11.32
N TYR A 439 -3.07 -24.32 -10.19
CA TYR A 439 -3.22 -24.98 -8.91
C TYR A 439 -4.47 -24.44 -8.22
N GLU A 440 -5.40 -25.33 -7.88
CA GLU A 440 -6.71 -24.96 -7.32
C GLU A 440 -6.59 -24.26 -5.95
N GLY A 441 -5.50 -24.49 -5.22
CA GLY A 441 -5.35 -24.01 -3.85
C GLY A 441 -6.24 -24.75 -2.86
N ASN A 442 -6.39 -24.21 -1.65
CA ASN A 442 -7.10 -24.87 -0.57
C ASN A 442 -7.84 -23.87 0.32
N SER A 443 -9.16 -24.00 0.42
CA SER A 443 -9.99 -23.08 1.21
C SER A 443 -9.78 -23.22 2.72
N GLU A 444 -9.26 -24.34 3.22
CA GLU A 444 -8.90 -24.51 4.64
C GLU A 444 -7.52 -23.94 4.98
N ASN A 445 -6.67 -23.69 3.96
CA ASN A 445 -5.35 -23.10 4.15
C ASN A 445 -4.98 -22.12 3.01
N PRO A 446 -5.72 -21.00 2.86
CA PRO A 446 -5.52 -20.08 1.75
C PRO A 446 -4.14 -19.43 1.74
N GLY A 447 -3.70 -18.97 0.57
CA GLY A 447 -2.60 -18.01 0.46
C GLY A 447 -3.08 -16.61 0.84
N PHE A 448 -2.26 -15.83 1.55
CA PHE A 448 -2.62 -14.48 1.97
C PHE A 448 -1.59 -13.42 1.60
N ILE A 449 -2.09 -12.24 1.20
CA ILE A 449 -1.31 -11.03 0.96
C ILE A 449 -1.92 -9.88 1.79
N TYR A 450 -1.12 -9.22 2.62
CA TYR A 450 -1.56 -8.11 3.48
C TYR A 450 -0.68 -6.89 3.34
N ASP A 451 -1.29 -5.70 3.32
CA ASP A 451 -0.58 -4.41 3.31
C ASP A 451 0.51 -4.37 2.23
N PHE A 452 0.17 -4.92 1.06
CA PHE A 452 1.10 -5.10 -0.05
C PHE A 452 1.15 -3.85 -0.91
N ILE A 453 2.36 -3.42 -1.24
CA ILE A 453 2.61 -2.20 -1.98
C ILE A 453 3.47 -2.55 -3.18
N ALA A 454 2.97 -2.27 -4.37
CA ALA A 454 3.70 -2.36 -5.62
C ALA A 454 3.90 -0.95 -6.20
N ARG A 455 5.14 -0.61 -6.57
CA ARG A 455 5.49 0.68 -7.18
C ARG A 455 6.29 0.52 -8.46
N ALA A 456 6.03 1.37 -9.47
CA ALA A 456 6.93 1.56 -10.60
C ALA A 456 7.17 3.06 -10.88
N GLY A 457 8.42 3.51 -10.75
CA GLY A 457 8.80 4.92 -10.79
C GLY A 457 8.57 5.63 -9.45
N GLY A 458 8.91 6.92 -9.39
CA GLY A 458 8.80 7.76 -8.18
C GLY A 458 10.17 8.22 -7.68
N PRO A 459 10.99 7.36 -7.05
CA PRO A 459 12.38 7.68 -6.71
C PRO A 459 13.37 7.45 -7.88
N ASP A 460 12.94 6.73 -8.92
CA ASP A 460 13.82 6.19 -9.95
C ASP A 460 14.25 7.26 -10.98
N VAL A 461 15.56 7.39 -11.18
CA VAL A 461 16.19 8.29 -12.17
C VAL A 461 16.66 7.57 -13.44
N GLU A 462 16.44 6.26 -13.53
CA GLU A 462 16.66 5.40 -14.70
C GLU A 462 15.34 4.70 -15.10
N PRO A 463 15.12 4.29 -16.36
CA PRO A 463 13.87 3.66 -16.76
C PRO A 463 13.57 2.39 -15.97
N VAL A 464 12.36 2.29 -15.41
CA VAL A 464 11.91 1.16 -14.58
C VAL A 464 10.52 0.64 -14.99
N GLY A 465 10.24 -0.64 -14.73
CA GLY A 465 8.93 -1.18 -15.07
C GLY A 465 8.77 -2.68 -14.92
N VAL A 466 7.53 -3.12 -15.17
CA VAL A 466 7.07 -4.50 -15.04
C VAL A 466 5.91 -4.72 -16.02
N ASP A 467 5.68 -5.96 -16.47
CA ASP A 467 4.46 -6.30 -17.22
C ASP A 467 3.22 -6.22 -16.32
N THR A 468 3.15 -7.03 -15.25
CA THR A 468 2.03 -7.00 -14.28
C THR A 468 2.54 -6.72 -12.86
N MET A 469 1.91 -5.87 -12.04
CA MET A 469 2.39 -5.73 -10.65
C MET A 469 2.13 -6.98 -9.80
N LEU A 470 0.89 -7.47 -9.79
CA LEU A 470 0.46 -8.69 -9.10
C LEU A 470 -0.19 -9.64 -10.12
N GLU A 471 0.42 -10.81 -10.35
CA GLU A 471 -0.13 -11.89 -11.17
C GLU A 471 -0.50 -13.08 -10.28
N VAL A 472 -1.79 -13.44 -10.22
CA VAL A 472 -2.32 -14.53 -9.38
C VAL A 472 -2.81 -15.68 -10.24
N ASN A 473 -2.16 -16.84 -10.11
CA ASN A 473 -2.33 -18.04 -10.93
C ASN A 473 -2.65 -19.31 -10.12
N ASN A 474 -2.68 -19.23 -8.78
CA ASN A 474 -3.24 -20.25 -7.91
C ASN A 474 -4.57 -19.76 -7.33
N GLY A 475 -5.51 -20.69 -7.13
CA GLY A 475 -6.77 -20.39 -6.43
C GLY A 475 -6.60 -20.27 -4.92
N TRP A 476 -7.66 -19.80 -4.24
CA TRP A 476 -7.66 -19.51 -2.80
C TRP A 476 -6.49 -18.61 -2.37
N VAL A 477 -6.22 -17.57 -3.15
CA VAL A 477 -5.33 -16.45 -2.76
C VAL A 477 -6.22 -15.28 -2.35
N ILE A 478 -5.97 -14.75 -1.16
CA ILE A 478 -6.79 -13.71 -0.52
C ILE A 478 -5.90 -12.50 -0.23
N THR A 479 -6.30 -11.31 -0.66
CA THR A 479 -5.60 -10.06 -0.35
C THR A 479 -6.39 -9.18 0.61
N ASP A 480 -5.71 -8.44 1.48
CA ASP A 480 -6.29 -7.45 2.38
C ASP A 480 -5.41 -6.19 2.43
N ASN A 481 -5.93 -5.07 1.92
CA ASN A 481 -5.23 -3.80 1.70
C ASN A 481 -4.02 -3.97 0.74
N THR A 482 -4.25 -3.76 -0.55
CA THR A 482 -3.24 -3.88 -1.61
C THR A 482 -3.24 -2.63 -2.47
N TRP A 483 -2.09 -1.96 -2.60
CA TRP A 483 -1.92 -0.81 -3.49
C TRP A 483 -0.94 -1.10 -4.63
N LEU A 484 -1.40 -0.92 -5.87
CA LEU A 484 -0.67 -1.20 -7.10
C LEU A 484 -0.50 0.10 -7.91
N TRP A 485 0.57 0.83 -7.63
CA TRP A 485 0.77 2.22 -8.07
C TRP A 485 1.91 2.37 -9.07
N LYS A 486 1.58 2.54 -10.34
CA LYS A 486 2.55 3.09 -11.30
C LYS A 486 2.60 4.59 -11.06
N ALA A 487 3.71 5.11 -10.58
CA ALA A 487 3.81 6.46 -10.05
C ALA A 487 3.20 7.51 -11.00
N ASP A 488 2.41 8.45 -10.50
CA ASP A 488 1.95 9.60 -11.30
C ASP A 488 2.90 10.81 -11.16
N HIS A 489 3.57 10.93 -10.00
CA HIS A 489 4.57 11.95 -9.65
C HIS A 489 5.88 11.33 -9.13
N CYS A 490 6.97 12.11 -9.13
CA CYS A 490 8.31 11.64 -8.76
C CYS A 490 9.22 12.75 -8.21
N VAL A 491 10.43 12.36 -7.82
CA VAL A 491 11.55 13.25 -7.54
C VAL A 491 11.80 14.24 -8.69
N HIS A 492 12.20 15.48 -8.36
CA HIS A 492 12.56 16.53 -9.33
C HIS A 492 11.48 17.01 -10.34
N SER A 493 10.21 16.59 -10.28
CA SER A 493 9.15 17.13 -11.16
C SER A 493 7.98 17.76 -10.40
N SER A 494 7.97 19.09 -10.26
CA SER A 494 6.74 19.84 -9.97
C SER A 494 5.88 19.91 -11.23
N GLY A 495 5.15 18.83 -11.53
CA GLY A 495 4.25 18.71 -12.68
C GLY A 495 4.42 17.42 -13.48
N ALA A 496 3.59 16.41 -13.16
CA ALA A 496 3.06 15.30 -13.97
C ALA A 496 3.95 14.48 -14.95
N LEU A 497 5.25 14.76 -15.10
CA LEU A 497 6.16 14.00 -15.96
C LEU A 497 7.31 13.41 -15.15
N CYS A 498 7.08 12.20 -14.60
CA CYS A 498 8.21 11.39 -14.17
C CYS A 498 9.06 11.01 -15.39
N ILE A 499 10.22 11.64 -15.46
CA ILE A 499 11.31 11.34 -16.35
C ILE A 499 12.41 10.73 -15.47
N PRO A 500 12.94 9.55 -15.83
CA PRO A 500 12.72 8.83 -17.08
C PRO A 500 11.44 7.96 -17.10
N GLN A 501 11.22 7.32 -18.24
CA GLN A 501 10.03 6.52 -18.53
C GLN A 501 9.81 5.38 -17.53
N ARG A 502 8.54 5.17 -17.19
CA ARG A 502 8.06 4.05 -16.38
C ARG A 502 6.96 3.27 -17.09
N TYR A 503 7.01 1.94 -17.00
CA TYR A 503 6.07 1.04 -17.68
C TYR A 503 5.43 0.06 -16.71
N VAL A 504 4.10 -0.04 -16.78
CA VAL A 504 3.28 -1.07 -16.11
C VAL A 504 2.18 -1.42 -17.08
N LYS A 505 2.17 -2.63 -17.66
CA LYS A 505 1.11 -3.01 -18.58
C LYS A 505 -0.22 -3.12 -17.86
N HIS A 506 -0.26 -3.93 -16.81
CA HIS A 506 -1.41 -4.13 -15.93
C HIS A 506 -1.01 -3.96 -14.46
N CYS A 507 -1.91 -3.47 -13.62
CA CYS A 507 -1.67 -3.51 -12.18
C CYS A 507 -1.94 -4.93 -11.65
N LEU A 508 -3.13 -5.47 -11.91
CA LEU A 508 -3.54 -6.80 -11.45
C LEU A 508 -3.97 -7.70 -12.62
N VAL A 509 -3.47 -8.94 -12.63
CA VAL A 509 -4.02 -10.03 -13.46
C VAL A 509 -4.36 -11.22 -12.56
N VAL A 510 -5.62 -11.65 -12.57
CA VAL A 510 -6.10 -12.84 -11.85
C VAL A 510 -6.50 -13.90 -12.86
N ASN A 511 -5.76 -15.01 -12.88
CA ASN A 511 -5.97 -16.14 -13.80
C ASN A 511 -6.66 -17.35 -13.14
N ALA A 512 -6.78 -17.38 -11.82
CA ALA A 512 -7.26 -18.53 -11.06
C ALA A 512 -8.54 -18.24 -10.28
N ASP A 513 -9.28 -19.31 -10.01
CA ASP A 513 -10.60 -19.28 -9.40
C ASP A 513 -10.53 -19.08 -7.87
N ASN A 514 -11.63 -18.61 -7.26
CA ASN A 514 -11.75 -18.42 -5.80
C ASN A 514 -10.68 -17.47 -5.21
N VAL A 515 -10.24 -16.48 -6.00
CA VAL A 515 -9.38 -15.39 -5.53
C VAL A 515 -10.24 -14.28 -4.94
N HIS A 516 -9.87 -13.79 -3.75
CA HIS A 516 -10.60 -12.70 -3.09
C HIS A 516 -9.68 -11.50 -2.85
N MET A 517 -10.17 -10.30 -3.15
CA MET A 517 -9.48 -9.03 -2.95
C MET A 517 -10.30 -8.17 -1.98
N TYR A 518 -9.73 -7.81 -0.84
CA TYR A 518 -10.35 -6.89 0.13
C TYR A 518 -9.50 -5.62 0.21
N GLY A 519 -10.07 -4.45 -0.07
CA GLY A 519 -9.31 -3.20 -0.06
C GLY A 519 -8.27 -3.13 -1.18
N LEU A 520 -8.71 -3.22 -2.44
CA LEU A 520 -7.82 -3.11 -3.61
C LEU A 520 -7.74 -1.66 -4.11
N MET A 521 -6.53 -1.13 -4.28
CA MET A 521 -6.26 0.13 -4.97
C MET A 521 -5.30 -0.12 -6.13
N ALA A 522 -5.63 0.28 -7.35
CA ALA A 522 -4.79 -0.01 -8.53
C ALA A 522 -4.84 1.13 -9.57
N GLU A 523 -3.69 1.67 -9.96
CA GLU A 523 -3.66 3.00 -10.60
C GLU A 523 -2.64 3.14 -11.75
N HIS A 524 -3.06 3.91 -12.75
CA HIS A 524 -2.28 4.53 -13.83
C HIS A 524 -1.57 3.61 -14.86
N SER A 525 -1.94 2.34 -14.99
CA SER A 525 -1.37 1.38 -15.96
C SER A 525 -1.34 1.88 -17.43
N ASN A 526 -0.55 1.21 -18.27
CA ASN A 526 -0.42 1.51 -19.71
C ASN A 526 -1.50 0.83 -20.57
N ASP A 527 -2.11 -0.23 -20.07
CA ASP A 527 -3.21 -1.00 -20.65
C ASP A 527 -4.30 -1.16 -19.54
N ASP A 528 -5.20 -2.14 -19.62
CA ASP A 528 -6.17 -2.44 -18.55
C ASP A 528 -5.56 -2.42 -17.14
N ILE A 529 -6.20 -1.74 -16.17
CA ILE A 529 -5.69 -1.66 -14.79
C ILE A 529 -5.82 -3.03 -14.10
N VAL A 530 -7.03 -3.61 -14.13
CA VAL A 530 -7.33 -4.95 -13.61
C VAL A 530 -7.90 -5.84 -14.71
N VAL A 531 -7.32 -7.03 -14.88
CA VAL A 531 -7.84 -8.10 -15.72
C VAL A 531 -8.18 -9.32 -14.87
N TRP A 532 -9.44 -9.73 -14.87
CA TRP A 532 -9.94 -10.87 -14.09
C TRP A 532 -10.47 -11.99 -15.00
N ASN A 533 -9.81 -13.15 -14.98
CA ASN A 533 -10.12 -14.30 -15.82
C ASN A 533 -10.69 -15.49 -15.02
N GLY A 534 -10.36 -15.63 -13.73
CA GLY A 534 -10.76 -16.77 -12.90
C GLY A 534 -12.16 -16.65 -12.27
N GLU A 535 -12.84 -17.79 -12.15
CA GLU A 535 -14.21 -17.93 -11.66
C GLU A 535 -14.36 -17.70 -10.15
N HIS A 536 -15.58 -17.37 -9.72
CA HIS A 536 -15.97 -17.13 -8.32
C HIS A 536 -15.09 -16.08 -7.60
N GLY A 537 -14.47 -15.19 -8.37
CA GLY A 537 -13.66 -14.11 -7.84
C GLY A 537 -14.50 -13.10 -7.05
N LYS A 538 -13.91 -12.51 -6.00
CA LYS A 538 -14.59 -11.47 -5.21
C LYS A 538 -13.68 -10.27 -4.96
N THR A 539 -14.22 -9.06 -5.10
CA THR A 539 -13.57 -7.81 -4.76
C THR A 539 -14.49 -6.97 -3.88
N TYR A 540 -14.07 -6.72 -2.64
CA TYR A 540 -14.80 -5.86 -1.70
C TYR A 540 -13.94 -4.62 -1.44
N PHE A 541 -14.45 -3.46 -1.82
CA PHE A 541 -13.69 -2.23 -2.01
C PHE A 541 -12.68 -2.31 -3.15
N PHE A 542 -12.86 -1.43 -4.13
CA PHE A 542 -11.91 -1.17 -5.20
C PHE A 542 -11.77 0.33 -5.42
N GLN A 543 -10.54 0.82 -5.54
CA GLN A 543 -10.26 2.16 -6.03
C GLN A 543 -9.28 2.10 -7.21
N SER A 544 -9.46 2.98 -8.19
CA SER A 544 -8.52 3.14 -9.29
C SER A 544 -8.53 4.53 -9.90
N GLU A 545 -7.40 4.93 -10.44
CA GLU A 545 -7.27 6.06 -11.34
C GLU A 545 -6.69 5.64 -12.69
N PHE A 546 -7.24 6.18 -13.78
CA PHE A 546 -6.58 6.08 -15.08
C PHE A 546 -5.25 6.84 -15.09
N LYS A 547 -4.35 6.49 -16.02
CA LYS A 547 -3.13 7.25 -16.25
C LYS A 547 -3.53 8.67 -16.67
N TYR A 548 -2.99 9.69 -16.00
CA TYR A 548 -3.26 11.09 -16.36
C TYR A 548 -2.99 11.33 -17.85
N THR A 549 -4.01 11.84 -18.54
CA THR A 549 -3.89 12.30 -19.92
C THR A 549 -3.31 13.71 -19.90
N MET A 550 -2.04 13.85 -20.26
CA MET A 550 -1.54 15.18 -20.65
C MET A 550 -2.09 15.48 -22.04
N GLY A 551 -2.31 16.76 -22.36
CA GLY A 551 -2.86 17.21 -23.65
C GLY A 551 -1.94 16.92 -24.84
N VAL A 552 -2.00 17.75 -25.88
CA VAL A 552 -1.34 17.51 -27.21
C VAL A 552 0.16 17.14 -27.18
N HIS A 553 0.87 17.34 -26.08
CA HIS A 553 2.26 16.95 -25.87
C HIS A 553 2.48 15.52 -25.31
N SER A 554 1.42 14.78 -24.92
CA SER A 554 1.50 13.35 -24.59
C SER A 554 0.67 12.43 -25.49
N GLN A 555 0.49 12.82 -26.75
CA GLN A 555 0.11 11.88 -27.81
C GLN A 555 1.07 10.66 -27.75
N PRO A 556 0.61 9.44 -27.37
CA PRO A 556 1.33 8.25 -27.81
C PRO A 556 1.24 8.22 -29.35
N GLU A 557 2.32 7.88 -30.05
CA GLU A 557 2.44 8.12 -31.49
C GLU A 557 1.37 7.45 -32.39
N THR A 558 0.52 6.56 -31.86
CA THR A 558 -0.69 6.07 -32.54
C THR A 558 -1.85 5.83 -31.57
N TRP A 559 -2.76 6.81 -31.40
CA TRP A 559 -4.02 6.57 -30.68
C TRP A 559 -4.97 5.61 -31.45
N ASP A 560 -4.82 5.53 -32.78
CA ASP A 560 -5.58 4.62 -33.66
C ASP A 560 -5.34 3.12 -33.39
N ASN A 561 -4.34 2.76 -32.57
CA ASN A 561 -3.94 1.38 -32.27
C ASN A 561 -3.90 1.03 -30.77
N VAL A 562 -4.35 1.91 -29.86
CA VAL A 562 -4.45 1.56 -28.44
C VAL A 562 -5.75 0.78 -28.21
N PRO A 563 -5.72 -0.48 -27.74
CA PRO A 563 -6.93 -1.19 -27.32
C PRO A 563 -7.68 -0.40 -26.25
N HIS A 564 -8.99 -0.54 -26.18
CA HIS A 564 -9.81 0.17 -25.18
C HIS A 564 -9.49 -0.32 -23.76
N ALA A 565 -8.48 0.30 -23.13
CA ALA A 565 -8.07 0.06 -21.75
C ALA A 565 -9.21 0.43 -20.79
N VAL A 566 -9.51 -0.46 -19.86
CA VAL A 566 -10.55 -0.26 -18.83
C VAL A 566 -9.95 -0.36 -17.43
N SER A 567 -10.66 0.18 -16.44
CA SER A 567 -10.24 0.08 -15.04
C SER A 567 -10.40 -1.35 -14.51
N TYR A 568 -11.48 -2.02 -14.89
CA TYR A 568 -11.78 -3.37 -14.43
C TYR A 568 -12.42 -4.20 -15.54
N ARG A 569 -11.71 -5.21 -16.04
CA ARG A 569 -12.18 -6.17 -17.05
C ARG A 569 -12.49 -7.51 -16.40
N VAL A 570 -13.70 -8.03 -16.62
CA VAL A 570 -14.09 -9.38 -16.17
C VAL A 570 -14.35 -10.26 -17.39
N ASN A 571 -13.53 -11.31 -17.52
CA ASN A 571 -13.70 -12.36 -18.52
C ASN A 571 -14.37 -13.62 -17.94
N ALA A 572 -14.34 -13.79 -16.61
CA ALA A 572 -15.03 -14.85 -15.88
C ALA A 572 -16.56 -14.73 -15.99
N GLU A 573 -17.26 -15.86 -15.88
CA GLU A 573 -18.71 -15.91 -15.83
C GLU A 573 -19.25 -15.49 -14.46
N ASN A 574 -18.60 -15.92 -13.37
CA ASN A 574 -18.98 -15.66 -11.99
C ASN A 574 -17.95 -14.76 -11.30
N HIS A 575 -18.34 -13.53 -10.97
CA HIS A 575 -17.50 -12.59 -10.24
C HIS A 575 -18.34 -11.62 -9.42
N ILE A 576 -17.91 -11.29 -8.20
CA ILE A 576 -18.50 -10.26 -7.34
C ILE A 576 -17.52 -9.10 -7.24
N ALA A 577 -17.93 -7.89 -7.60
CA ALA A 577 -17.24 -6.67 -7.17
C ALA A 577 -18.23 -5.79 -6.39
N LEU A 578 -17.79 -5.14 -5.31
CA LEU A 578 -18.59 -4.26 -4.45
C LEU A 578 -17.77 -3.04 -4.01
N ALA A 579 -18.43 -1.89 -3.81
CA ALA A 579 -17.83 -0.63 -3.37
C ALA A 579 -16.65 -0.15 -4.27
N MET A 580 -16.96 0.21 -5.52
CA MET A 580 -15.96 0.63 -6.52
C MET A 580 -15.91 2.17 -6.64
N GLY A 581 -14.70 2.74 -6.60
CA GLY A 581 -14.38 4.13 -6.93
C GLY A 581 -13.42 4.20 -8.11
N ILE A 582 -13.84 4.78 -9.23
CA ILE A 582 -13.06 4.80 -10.47
C ILE A 582 -12.96 6.23 -10.95
N TYR A 583 -11.74 6.76 -11.03
CA TYR A 583 -11.46 8.16 -11.27
C TYR A 583 -10.66 8.36 -12.57
N CYS A 584 -10.88 9.51 -13.21
CA CYS A 584 -10.10 9.96 -14.35
C CYS A 584 -9.71 11.42 -14.08
N VAL A 585 -8.43 11.66 -13.79
CA VAL A 585 -7.89 12.98 -13.50
C VAL A 585 -7.32 13.58 -14.79
N VAL A 586 -7.87 14.74 -15.18
CA VAL A 586 -7.47 15.48 -16.39
C VAL A 586 -6.96 16.86 -15.96
N LEU A 587 -5.79 17.26 -16.47
CA LEU A 587 -5.20 18.56 -16.16
C LEU A 587 -5.92 19.66 -16.95
N ALA A 588 -6.63 20.55 -16.25
CA ALA A 588 -7.50 21.56 -16.86
C ALA A 588 -6.77 22.52 -17.83
N GLU A 589 -5.49 22.79 -17.61
CA GLU A 589 -4.64 23.60 -18.50
C GLU A 589 -4.31 22.92 -19.85
N GLN A 590 -4.75 21.68 -20.04
CA GLN A 590 -4.42 20.82 -21.19
C GLN A 590 -5.67 20.25 -21.88
N VAL A 591 -6.85 20.69 -21.45
CA VAL A 591 -8.12 20.48 -22.14
C VAL A 591 -8.28 21.60 -23.16
N ASP A 592 -8.51 21.23 -24.41
CA ASP A 592 -8.90 22.16 -25.47
C ASP A 592 -10.43 22.24 -25.49
N ASP A 593 -11.00 23.44 -25.35
CA ASP A 593 -12.45 23.68 -25.27
C ASP A 593 -13.21 23.16 -26.51
N ASP A 594 -12.54 23.10 -27.67
CA ASP A 594 -13.13 22.65 -28.94
C ASP A 594 -12.81 21.19 -29.30
N ALA A 595 -11.80 20.57 -28.66
CA ALA A 595 -11.48 19.16 -28.88
C ALA A 595 -12.29 18.29 -27.92
N THR A 596 -13.11 17.37 -28.43
CA THR A 596 -13.82 16.40 -27.58
C THR A 596 -12.80 15.53 -26.86
N PRO A 597 -12.59 15.65 -25.54
CA PRO A 597 -11.55 14.90 -24.86
C PRO A 597 -12.06 13.47 -24.71
N MET A 598 -11.57 12.58 -25.58
CA MET A 598 -11.92 11.16 -25.64
C MET A 598 -13.38 10.88 -26.06
N ALA A 599 -13.54 10.23 -27.22
CA ALA A 599 -14.85 9.89 -27.81
C ALA A 599 -15.73 8.90 -27.00
N ASN A 600 -15.35 8.57 -25.76
CA ASN A 600 -16.09 7.71 -24.83
C ASN A 600 -16.03 8.16 -23.35
N VAL A 601 -15.45 9.32 -23.00
CA VAL A 601 -15.41 9.79 -21.61
C VAL A 601 -15.80 11.27 -21.50
N ALA A 602 -17.01 11.47 -20.98
CA ALA A 602 -17.47 12.70 -20.33
C ALA A 602 -18.23 12.21 -19.08
N VAL A 603 -18.29 12.88 -17.92
CA VAL A 603 -18.04 14.29 -17.54
C VAL A 603 -17.40 14.30 -16.12
N GLU A 604 -17.13 15.48 -15.55
CA GLU A 604 -16.92 15.69 -14.10
C GLU A 604 -17.87 14.85 -13.22
N GLY A 605 -17.35 14.40 -12.06
CA GLY A 605 -18.08 13.71 -10.99
C GLY A 605 -18.17 12.19 -11.15
N GLY A 606 -17.51 11.44 -10.25
CA GLY A 606 -17.84 10.01 -10.00
C GLY A 606 -18.97 9.90 -8.96
N LEU A 607 -19.54 8.73 -8.64
CA LEU A 607 -19.09 7.33 -8.77
C LEU A 607 -20.30 6.41 -9.09
N SER A 608 -20.07 5.09 -9.15
CA SER A 608 -21.12 4.12 -8.74
C SER A 608 -20.50 2.90 -8.06
N ALA A 609 -21.14 2.43 -6.99
CA ALA A 609 -20.96 1.05 -6.54
C ALA A 609 -21.55 0.11 -7.60
N ILE A 610 -20.76 -0.84 -8.07
CA ILE A 610 -21.22 -1.95 -8.90
C ILE A 610 -21.39 -3.17 -7.98
N ALA A 611 -22.29 -4.06 -8.36
CA ALA A 611 -22.55 -5.35 -7.72
C ALA A 611 -22.86 -6.38 -8.82
N VAL A 612 -22.27 -7.58 -8.76
CA VAL A 612 -22.51 -8.66 -9.74
C VAL A 612 -22.65 -10.00 -9.01
N ALA A 613 -23.78 -10.70 -9.18
CA ALA A 613 -23.96 -12.15 -8.98
C ALA A 613 -25.41 -12.57 -9.32
N HIS A 614 -25.59 -13.73 -9.96
CA HIS A 614 -26.38 -14.88 -9.46
C HIS A 614 -26.27 -16.06 -10.45
N GLU A 615 -26.42 -17.29 -9.94
CA GLU A 615 -26.52 -18.52 -10.73
C GLU A 615 -27.72 -18.49 -11.72
N ASP A 616 -27.58 -19.19 -12.85
CA ASP A 616 -28.57 -19.38 -13.93
C ASP A 616 -29.13 -18.16 -14.69
N ALA A 617 -28.92 -16.91 -14.26
CA ALA A 617 -29.28 -15.73 -15.07
C ALA A 617 -28.49 -14.44 -14.77
N TYR A 618 -27.81 -13.89 -15.78
CA TYR A 618 -27.35 -12.50 -15.77
C TYR A 618 -28.55 -11.54 -15.86
N ILE A 619 -28.90 -10.88 -14.76
CA ILE A 619 -29.96 -9.86 -14.76
C ILE A 619 -29.41 -8.41 -14.65
N TRP A 620 -28.27 -8.17 -13.99
CA TRP A 620 -27.77 -6.79 -13.72
C TRP A 620 -26.24 -6.56 -13.78
N GLY A 621 -25.48 -7.33 -14.57
CA GLY A 621 -24.00 -7.23 -14.61
C GLY A 621 -23.38 -6.34 -15.71
N PHE A 622 -22.24 -5.72 -15.40
CA PHE A 622 -21.31 -5.10 -16.37
C PHE A 622 -20.15 -6.07 -16.69
N LYS A 623 -19.64 -6.04 -17.93
CA LYS A 623 -18.47 -6.86 -18.35
C LYS A 623 -17.14 -6.07 -18.31
N ASP A 624 -17.22 -4.76 -18.57
CA ASP A 624 -16.09 -3.85 -18.68
C ASP A 624 -16.47 -2.52 -18.01
N VAL A 625 -15.64 -2.03 -17.07
CA VAL A 625 -15.88 -0.72 -16.43
C VAL A 625 -14.92 0.33 -17.01
N ALA A 626 -15.41 1.05 -18.02
CA ALA A 626 -14.63 2.06 -18.73
C ALA A 626 -14.60 3.42 -18.01
N THR A 627 -15.75 3.91 -17.51
CA THR A 627 -15.90 5.07 -16.59
C THR A 627 -17.38 5.20 -16.18
N LEU A 628 -17.67 5.95 -15.12
CA LEU A 628 -19.02 6.39 -14.72
C LEU A 628 -19.05 7.93 -14.62
N ASN A 629 -20.21 8.53 -14.92
CA ASN A 629 -20.38 9.98 -15.15
C ASN A 629 -21.50 10.53 -14.27
N TRP A 630 -21.21 11.60 -13.50
CA TRP A 630 -22.20 12.35 -12.73
C TRP A 630 -21.96 13.87 -12.72
N ASN A 631 -22.44 14.55 -13.77
CA ASN A 631 -22.61 16.00 -13.75
C ASN A 631 -23.84 16.43 -12.91
N MET A 632 -23.68 17.40 -12.01
CA MET A 632 -24.77 17.97 -11.18
C MET A 632 -25.74 18.93 -11.91
N ASN A 633 -25.58 19.18 -13.22
CA ASN A 633 -26.40 20.13 -13.99
C ASN A 633 -26.90 19.58 -15.36
N TRP A 634 -27.80 18.57 -15.42
CA TRP A 634 -28.69 18.37 -16.60
C TRP A 634 -29.97 17.53 -16.31
N PRO A 635 -30.78 17.05 -17.30
CA PRO A 635 -32.24 17.09 -17.21
C PRO A 635 -32.85 15.85 -16.54
N ARG A 636 -34.15 15.92 -16.27
CA ARG A 636 -34.95 14.87 -15.59
C ARG A 636 -35.08 13.53 -16.34
N ASP A 637 -34.48 13.38 -17.53
CA ASP A 637 -34.72 12.27 -18.47
C ASP A 637 -33.46 11.46 -18.84
N SER A 638 -32.32 11.70 -18.19
CA SER A 638 -31.06 10.96 -18.45
C SER A 638 -31.15 9.47 -18.03
N LYS A 639 -30.55 8.57 -18.81
CA LYS A 639 -30.53 7.11 -18.56
C LYS A 639 -29.14 6.52 -18.70
N LEU A 640 -28.71 5.70 -17.74
CA LEU A 640 -27.55 4.80 -17.92
C LEU A 640 -27.82 3.85 -19.10
N ARG A 641 -26.86 3.72 -20.02
CA ARG A 641 -26.93 2.76 -21.14
C ARG A 641 -25.99 1.59 -20.88
N CYS A 642 -26.53 0.52 -20.31
CA CYS A 642 -25.80 -0.72 -20.09
C CYS A 642 -25.81 -1.56 -21.39
N LYS A 643 -24.62 -1.98 -21.86
CA LYS A 643 -24.46 -2.75 -23.11
C LYS A 643 -24.47 -4.24 -22.82
N ALA A 644 -25.67 -4.81 -22.66
CA ALA A 644 -25.86 -6.24 -22.47
C ALA A 644 -25.39 -7.05 -23.69
N TRP A 645 -25.14 -8.36 -23.49
CA TRP A 645 -24.75 -9.28 -24.57
C TRP A 645 -25.85 -9.44 -25.65
N SER A 646 -27.12 -9.31 -25.25
CA SER A 646 -28.24 -9.25 -26.20
C SER A 646 -28.37 -7.84 -26.81
N SER A 647 -28.90 -7.75 -28.04
CA SER A 647 -29.04 -6.49 -28.80
C SER A 647 -30.13 -5.53 -28.26
N ARG A 648 -30.31 -5.45 -26.94
CA ARG A 648 -31.30 -4.60 -26.24
C ARG A 648 -30.59 -3.78 -25.17
N SER A 649 -30.72 -2.46 -25.27
CA SER A 649 -30.32 -1.54 -24.21
C SER A 649 -31.30 -1.62 -23.04
N THR A 650 -30.82 -1.95 -21.85
CA THR A 650 -31.57 -1.84 -20.59
C THR A 650 -31.01 -0.71 -19.74
N SER A 651 -31.87 -0.13 -18.90
CA SER A 651 -31.52 0.89 -17.92
C SER A 651 -31.12 0.21 -16.61
N CYS A 652 -29.90 0.45 -16.15
CA CYS A 652 -29.48 0.08 -14.79
C CYS A 652 -30.10 1.06 -13.77
N LEU A 653 -30.30 0.59 -12.52
CA LEU A 653 -30.81 1.36 -11.37
C LEU A 653 -30.03 2.69 -11.20
N ASP A 654 -30.60 3.80 -10.75
CA ASP A 654 -31.77 4.00 -9.89
C ASP A 654 -32.74 5.08 -10.44
N SER A 655 -34.00 5.06 -10.03
CA SER A 655 -35.00 6.08 -10.36
C SER A 655 -35.72 6.58 -9.10
N MET A 656 -35.67 7.90 -8.91
CA MET A 656 -36.31 8.70 -7.84
C MET A 656 -35.46 9.01 -6.60
N VAL A 657 -34.48 9.90 -6.78
CA VAL A 657 -34.11 10.87 -5.74
C VAL A 657 -34.89 12.17 -6.00
N GLU A 658 -35.87 12.49 -5.16
CA GLU A 658 -36.46 13.84 -5.15
C GLU A 658 -35.47 14.82 -4.50
N ALA A 659 -35.14 15.91 -5.20
CA ALA A 659 -34.18 16.88 -4.70
C ALA A 659 -34.74 17.69 -3.50
N PRO A 660 -33.94 17.91 -2.44
CA PRO A 660 -34.25 18.95 -1.45
C PRO A 660 -34.21 20.34 -2.12
N ARG A 661 -35.04 21.26 -1.62
CA ARG A 661 -35.37 22.56 -2.24
C ARG A 661 -34.28 23.61 -2.11
#